data_AF-A0A810C0Y4-F1
#
_entry.id   AF-A0A810C0Y4-F1
#
_cell.length_a   1.000
_cell.length_b   1.000
_cell.length_c   1.000
_cell.angle_alpha   90.00
_cell.angle_beta   90.00
_cell.angle_gamma   90.00
#
_symmetry.space_group_name_H-M   'P 1'
#
loop_
_entity.id
_entity.type
_entity.pdbx_description
1 polymer ?
#
loop_
_entity_poly.entity_id
_entity_poly.type
_entity_poly.pdbx_seq_one_letter_code
_entity_poly.pdbx_strand_id
1 'polypeptide(L)'
;MATTPMFAPDDTSEAIDPRVAAFESSVEATLLVDPYADQIIDANPAACALLGYDRALLRQTRASTLHAGELPALTVFTQAVLHKGAYWTTALTPRHATGQNLRLEYAGCVLPHDGRTLVQLTLTDLDARRRRNVDAAAEDHMRSGISTWQRVERVFQDIERENQLILRAAGEGIYGVNAEGKTTFVNPAAERMLGWTAEELVGKEIHPIVHHTHHDGRHYHNHDCPIYAAFRDGAVHQVDGEVFWRKDGSPAWVEYTSTPIRDRGVVVGAVVVFRDVSQRREADEKLHAALTEVDRLRERLELENAYLQEEIRIETNPRGIIGQSEAIQKTLRQVKLVAPTTAAVMITGESGTGKELIARAIHEDSTRSDRPLIRVNCAAIPRELFESEFFGHVRGAFTGATRDRIGRFELADGGTLFLDEVGEIPLELQGKLLRVLQEGNFERVGQERTRAVDVRVIAATNRDLKQEVQRGRFREDLYFRLNVFPIETVPLRERREDIPLLAQHFLTREGKALKSNLRLSEGDARRLTRYDWPGNVRELQNVIERAAILSQNGRLRIDLPDTSGAPAPAGTARQKADARPAVMTSAEMRDHERANILAALEACAGKVFGPGGAAEMLDIKPTTLASRIKALGIAPRPRAFG
;
A
#
# COMPACT_ATOMS: atom_id res chain seq x y z
N MET A 1 29.54 79.81 11.14
CA MET A 1 30.11 81.17 11.27
C MET A 1 31.56 81.13 10.83
N ALA A 2 31.82 81.49 9.58
CA ALA A 2 33.16 81.84 9.08
C ALA A 2 32.91 82.86 7.96
N THR A 3 33.30 84.10 8.24
CA THR A 3 32.99 85.32 7.51
C THR A 3 33.86 85.48 6.27
N THR A 4 33.22 85.58 5.10
CA THR A 4 33.82 86.04 3.84
C THR A 4 33.96 87.56 3.86
N PRO A 5 35.14 88.16 3.58
CA PRO A 5 35.23 89.59 3.40
C PRO A 5 34.86 89.98 1.96
N MET A 6 33.86 90.85 1.87
CA MET A 6 33.41 91.58 0.68
C MET A 6 34.47 92.63 0.32
N PHE A 7 35.09 92.53 -0.85
CA PHE A 7 35.84 93.64 -1.45
C PHE A 7 34.89 94.43 -2.35
N ALA A 8 34.71 95.72 -2.04
CA ALA A 8 34.05 96.68 -2.92
C ALA A 8 34.99 97.03 -4.09
N PRO A 9 34.50 97.12 -5.35
CA PRO A 9 35.31 97.60 -6.45
C PRO A 9 35.31 99.14 -6.50
N ASP A 10 36.50 99.73 -6.49
CA ASP A 10 36.75 101.12 -6.86
C ASP A 10 36.54 101.28 -8.38
N ASP A 11 35.70 102.25 -8.71
CA ASP A 11 35.19 102.56 -10.04
C ASP A 11 36.03 103.68 -10.68
N THR A 12 37.15 103.32 -11.31
CA THR A 12 37.86 104.17 -12.28
C THR A 12 38.61 103.31 -13.31
N SER A 13 37.94 102.92 -14.39
CA SER A 13 38.57 102.44 -15.61
C SER A 13 37.77 102.97 -16.79
N GLU A 14 38.38 103.79 -17.65
CA GLU A 14 37.82 104.19 -18.94
C GLU A 14 37.18 102.98 -19.61
N ALA A 15 35.92 103.10 -20.02
CA ALA A 15 35.19 102.01 -20.68
C ALA A 15 35.91 101.65 -21.98
N ILE A 16 36.67 100.55 -21.96
CA ILE A 16 37.35 99.99 -23.13
C ILE A 16 36.27 99.66 -24.17
N ASP A 17 36.43 100.16 -25.40
CA ASP A 17 35.51 99.83 -26.50
C ASP A 17 35.42 98.30 -26.64
N PRO A 18 34.23 97.70 -26.47
CA PRO A 18 34.07 96.24 -26.53
C PRO A 18 34.52 95.63 -27.86
N ARG A 19 34.58 96.42 -28.95
CA ARG A 19 35.14 95.99 -30.24
C ARG A 19 36.66 95.83 -30.17
N VAL A 20 37.34 96.74 -29.46
CA VAL A 20 38.78 96.65 -29.20
C VAL A 20 39.04 95.48 -28.27
N ALA A 21 38.28 95.35 -27.18
CA ALA A 21 38.42 94.23 -26.25
C ALA A 21 38.26 92.87 -26.94
N ALA A 22 37.29 92.72 -27.85
CA ALA A 22 37.07 91.49 -28.60
C ALA A 22 38.23 91.15 -29.57
N PHE A 23 38.84 92.16 -30.20
CA PHE A 23 40.03 91.96 -31.04
C PHE A 23 41.24 91.53 -30.19
N GLU A 24 41.48 92.21 -29.06
CA GLU A 24 42.58 91.92 -28.14
C GLU A 24 42.46 90.55 -27.45
N SER A 25 41.24 90.14 -27.07
CA SER A 25 41.00 88.88 -26.36
C SER A 25 40.71 87.70 -27.28
N SER A 26 40.74 87.88 -28.61
CA SER A 26 40.48 86.79 -29.55
C SER A 26 41.57 85.73 -29.46
N VAL A 27 41.14 84.46 -29.37
CA VAL A 27 42.04 83.29 -29.41
C VAL A 27 42.59 83.08 -30.82
N GLU A 28 41.92 83.63 -31.83
CA GLU A 28 42.35 83.55 -33.22
C GLU A 28 43.34 84.68 -33.55
N ALA A 29 44.47 84.32 -34.16
CA ALA A 29 45.48 85.26 -34.61
C ALA A 29 44.90 86.15 -35.71
N THR A 30 44.76 87.45 -35.45
CA THR A 30 44.13 88.40 -36.37
C THR A 30 45.05 89.59 -36.70
N LEU A 31 45.17 89.91 -37.99
CA LEU A 31 45.83 91.12 -38.51
C LEU A 31 44.81 92.03 -39.18
N LEU A 32 45.04 93.34 -39.12
CA LEU A 32 44.33 94.33 -39.90
C LEU A 32 45.31 94.96 -40.89
N VAL A 33 44.98 94.94 -42.17
CA VAL A 33 45.89 95.35 -43.26
C VAL A 33 45.20 96.36 -44.16
N ASP A 34 45.91 97.40 -44.57
CA ASP A 34 45.53 98.26 -45.69
C ASP A 34 46.19 97.67 -46.96
N PRO A 35 45.40 97.01 -47.84
CA PRO A 35 45.95 96.35 -49.01
C PRO A 35 46.45 97.33 -50.07
N TYR A 36 45.98 98.59 -50.07
CA TYR A 36 46.39 99.60 -51.04
C TYR A 36 47.68 100.31 -50.61
N ALA A 37 47.88 100.49 -49.31
CA ALA A 37 49.11 101.06 -48.73
C ALA A 37 50.21 100.02 -48.45
N ASP A 38 49.93 98.72 -48.66
CA ASP A 38 50.81 97.60 -48.30
C ASP A 38 51.25 97.65 -46.82
N GLN A 39 50.32 98.06 -45.95
CA GLN A 39 50.61 98.36 -44.56
C GLN A 39 49.79 97.48 -43.62
N ILE A 40 50.44 96.88 -42.62
CA ILE A 40 49.74 96.25 -41.50
C ILE A 40 49.31 97.39 -40.56
N ILE A 41 48.01 97.60 -40.45
CA ILE A 41 47.41 98.60 -39.55
C ILE A 41 47.51 98.13 -38.10
N ASP A 42 47.20 96.85 -37.86
CA ASP A 42 47.25 96.31 -36.50
C ASP A 42 47.37 94.78 -36.43
N ALA A 43 47.72 94.27 -35.25
CA ALA A 43 47.81 92.85 -34.93
C ALA A 43 47.36 92.59 -33.49
N ASN A 44 46.55 91.56 -33.27
CA ASN A 44 46.16 91.18 -31.90
C ASN A 44 47.25 90.34 -31.20
N PRO A 45 47.18 90.14 -29.87
CA PRO A 45 48.17 89.37 -29.12
C PRO A 45 48.38 87.95 -29.66
N ALA A 46 47.30 87.29 -30.13
CA ALA A 46 47.39 85.97 -30.74
C ALA A 46 48.18 85.97 -32.07
N ALA A 47 48.04 87.01 -32.91
CA ALA A 47 48.83 87.16 -34.13
C ALA A 47 50.30 87.47 -33.83
N CYS A 48 50.59 88.31 -32.84
CA CYS A 48 51.95 88.55 -32.37
C CYS A 48 52.61 87.25 -31.89
N ALA A 49 51.90 86.45 -31.09
CA ALA A 49 52.39 85.17 -30.60
C ALA A 49 52.60 84.16 -31.73
N LEU A 50 51.69 84.10 -32.71
CA LEU A 50 51.77 83.17 -33.83
C LEU A 50 52.91 83.52 -34.80
N LEU A 51 53.09 84.81 -35.12
CA LEU A 51 54.09 85.28 -36.09
C LEU A 51 55.46 85.55 -35.44
N GLY A 52 55.52 85.65 -34.11
CA GLY A 52 56.73 85.87 -33.33
C GLY A 52 57.24 87.32 -33.32
N TYR A 53 56.46 88.27 -33.86
CA TYR A 53 56.83 89.68 -33.91
C TYR A 53 56.07 90.49 -32.85
N ASP A 54 56.75 91.48 -32.28
CA ASP A 54 56.09 92.51 -31.48
C ASP A 54 55.09 93.31 -32.34
N ARG A 55 53.96 93.71 -31.73
CA ARG A 55 52.90 94.48 -32.39
C ARG A 55 53.42 95.77 -33.01
N ALA A 56 54.32 96.48 -32.33
CA ALA A 56 54.90 97.73 -32.85
C ALA A 56 55.73 97.48 -34.12
N LEU A 57 56.43 96.35 -34.18
CA LEU A 57 57.23 95.96 -35.35
C LEU A 57 56.34 95.50 -36.50
N LEU A 58 55.25 94.77 -36.23
CA LEU A 58 54.26 94.38 -37.25
C LEU A 58 53.63 95.61 -37.90
N ARG A 59 53.25 96.64 -37.14
CA ARG A 59 52.68 97.89 -37.67
C ARG A 59 53.64 98.68 -38.58
N GLN A 60 54.94 98.46 -38.43
CA GLN A 60 55.98 99.05 -39.27
C GLN A 60 56.39 98.14 -40.45
N THR A 61 55.95 96.89 -40.45
CA THR A 61 56.26 95.90 -41.47
C THR A 61 55.23 95.97 -42.59
N ARG A 62 55.70 95.91 -43.85
CA ARG A 62 54.79 95.82 -44.99
C ARG A 62 54.19 94.44 -45.10
N ALA A 63 52.93 94.34 -45.52
CA ALA A 63 52.28 93.05 -45.70
C ALA A 63 53.04 92.20 -46.72
N SER A 64 53.55 92.79 -47.80
CA SER A 64 54.42 92.14 -48.78
C SER A 64 55.74 91.60 -48.20
N THR A 65 56.30 92.24 -47.18
CA THR A 65 57.56 91.84 -46.56
C THR A 65 57.36 90.65 -45.63
N LEU A 66 56.23 90.60 -44.93
CA LEU A 66 55.83 89.44 -44.13
C LEU A 66 55.67 88.17 -45.01
N HIS A 67 55.30 88.36 -46.28
CA HIS A 67 55.11 87.31 -47.29
C HIS A 67 56.17 87.41 -48.39
N ALA A 68 57.44 87.62 -48.01
CA ALA A 68 58.53 87.81 -48.96
C ALA A 68 58.64 86.65 -49.97
N GLY A 69 58.58 86.98 -51.26
CA GLY A 69 58.60 85.98 -52.35
C GLY A 69 57.22 85.48 -52.79
N GLU A 70 56.14 85.88 -52.11
CA GLU A 70 54.77 85.40 -52.38
C GLU A 70 53.82 86.51 -52.87
N LEU A 71 54.37 87.62 -53.40
CA LEU A 71 53.58 88.77 -53.90
C LEU A 71 52.44 88.38 -54.85
N PRO A 72 52.61 87.47 -55.84
CA PRO A 72 51.49 87.05 -56.69
C PRO A 72 50.37 86.38 -55.90
N ALA A 73 50.69 85.49 -54.96
CA ALA A 73 49.70 84.80 -54.14
C ALA A 73 48.98 85.76 -53.19
N LEU A 74 49.72 86.70 -52.59
CA LEU A 74 49.17 87.73 -51.72
C LEU A 74 48.24 88.68 -52.49
N THR A 75 48.61 89.03 -53.73
CA THR A 75 47.78 89.88 -54.61
C THR A 75 46.49 89.15 -55.01
N VAL A 76 46.58 87.89 -55.43
CA VAL A 76 45.40 87.09 -55.80
C VAL A 76 44.47 86.93 -54.61
N PHE A 77 45.02 86.61 -53.43
CA PHE A 77 44.25 86.47 -52.21
C PHE A 77 43.56 87.79 -51.81
N THR A 78 44.28 88.91 -51.76
CA THR A 78 43.71 90.22 -51.39
C THR A 78 42.68 90.70 -52.40
N GLN A 79 42.90 90.52 -53.71
CA GLN A 79 41.89 90.80 -54.74
C GLN A 79 40.65 89.93 -54.58
N ALA A 80 40.80 88.64 -54.27
CA ALA A 80 39.69 87.75 -54.02
C ALA A 80 38.86 88.19 -52.80
N VAL A 81 39.52 88.60 -51.71
CA VAL A 81 38.83 89.17 -50.53
C VAL A 81 38.09 90.45 -50.91
N LEU A 82 38.75 91.41 -51.56
CA LEU A 82 38.15 92.70 -51.95
C LEU A 82 36.96 92.54 -52.90
N HIS A 83 37.02 91.58 -53.83
CA HIS A 83 35.94 91.34 -54.79
C HIS A 83 34.78 90.52 -54.20
N LYS A 84 35.07 89.52 -53.36
CA LYS A 84 34.06 88.58 -52.83
C LYS A 84 33.55 88.93 -51.42
N GLY A 85 34.14 89.91 -50.75
CA GLY A 85 33.84 90.28 -49.37
C GLY A 85 34.56 89.43 -48.32
N ALA A 86 34.70 88.11 -48.56
CA ALA A 86 35.52 87.22 -47.74
C ALA A 86 36.13 86.08 -48.57
N TYR A 87 37.33 85.60 -48.21
CA TYR A 87 38.00 84.51 -48.91
C TYR A 87 39.00 83.77 -48.02
N TRP A 88 39.20 82.48 -48.28
CA TRP A 88 40.17 81.63 -47.56
C TRP A 88 41.27 81.13 -48.49
N THR A 89 42.49 80.99 -47.96
CA THR A 89 43.60 80.35 -48.68
C THR A 89 44.58 79.68 -47.73
N THR A 90 45.24 78.64 -48.19
CA THR A 90 46.40 78.01 -47.52
C THR A 90 47.69 78.18 -48.32
N ALA A 91 47.64 79.01 -49.37
CA ALA A 91 48.74 79.20 -50.31
C ALA A 91 49.77 80.25 -49.86
N LEU A 92 49.53 80.92 -48.73
CA LEU A 92 50.44 81.93 -48.16
C LEU A 92 51.23 81.32 -47.00
N THR A 93 52.52 81.59 -46.97
CA THR A 93 53.43 81.11 -45.94
C THR A 93 54.23 82.28 -45.33
N PRO A 94 53.64 83.03 -44.39
CA PRO A 94 54.29 84.20 -43.84
C PRO A 94 55.56 83.77 -43.09
N ARG A 95 56.53 84.66 -43.09
CA ARG A 95 57.77 84.44 -42.36
C ARG A 95 57.55 84.72 -40.88
N HIS A 96 57.91 83.78 -40.02
CA HIS A 96 58.01 83.95 -38.58
C HIS A 96 59.25 84.78 -38.21
N ALA A 97 59.26 85.42 -37.05
CA ALA A 97 60.41 86.20 -36.56
C ALA A 97 61.73 85.42 -36.43
N THR A 98 61.67 84.10 -36.27
CA THR A 98 62.86 83.22 -36.28
C THR A 98 63.40 82.93 -37.69
N GLY A 99 62.72 83.41 -38.73
CA GLY A 99 63.10 83.25 -40.13
C GLY A 99 62.47 82.06 -40.86
N GLN A 100 61.71 81.21 -40.16
CA GLN A 100 60.98 80.07 -40.73
C GLN A 100 59.67 80.51 -41.39
N ASN A 101 59.26 79.87 -42.50
CA ASN A 101 57.93 80.08 -43.07
C ASN A 101 56.89 79.23 -42.34
N LEU A 102 55.76 79.83 -41.96
CA LEU A 102 54.65 79.16 -41.29
C LEU A 102 53.64 78.65 -42.32
N ARG A 103 53.08 77.46 -42.09
CA ARG A 103 51.97 76.94 -42.90
C ARG A 103 50.64 77.32 -42.26
N LEU A 104 50.05 78.40 -42.74
CA LEU A 104 48.82 78.94 -42.17
C LEU A 104 47.65 78.83 -43.15
N GLU A 105 46.44 78.68 -42.60
CA GLU A 105 45.21 79.03 -43.30
C GLU A 105 44.89 80.49 -43.01
N TYR A 106 44.66 81.25 -44.08
CA TYR A 106 44.26 82.64 -44.06
C TYR A 106 42.77 82.72 -44.34
N ALA A 107 42.05 83.46 -43.50
CA ALA A 107 40.69 83.89 -43.75
C ALA A 107 40.67 85.42 -43.81
N GLY A 108 40.40 85.99 -44.98
CA GLY A 108 40.32 87.44 -45.16
C GLY A 108 38.88 87.91 -45.25
N CYS A 109 38.57 89.05 -44.64
CA CYS A 109 37.29 89.73 -44.74
C CYS A 109 37.49 91.24 -44.96
N VAL A 110 36.68 91.86 -45.81
CA VAL A 110 36.71 93.29 -46.07
C VAL A 110 36.14 94.08 -44.90
N LEU A 111 36.88 95.09 -44.44
CA LEU A 111 36.47 96.00 -43.36
C LEU A 111 36.48 97.46 -43.84
N PRO A 112 35.31 98.07 -44.10
CA PRO A 112 35.20 99.49 -44.41
C PRO A 112 35.48 100.35 -43.17
N HIS A 113 36.39 101.33 -43.25
CA HIS A 113 36.70 102.22 -42.13
C HIS A 113 37.14 103.61 -42.61
N ASP A 114 36.47 104.68 -42.17
CA ASP A 114 36.80 106.10 -42.45
C ASP A 114 37.19 106.41 -43.91
N GLY A 115 36.38 105.93 -44.85
CA GLY A 115 36.60 106.13 -46.29
C GLY A 115 37.73 105.29 -46.90
N ARG A 116 38.35 104.40 -46.11
CA ARG A 116 39.34 103.40 -46.56
C ARG A 116 38.73 101.99 -46.53
N THR A 117 39.29 101.10 -47.34
CA THR A 117 38.94 99.67 -47.34
C THR A 117 40.10 98.90 -46.76
N LEU A 118 39.94 98.41 -45.53
CA LEU A 118 40.90 97.55 -44.86
C LEU A 118 40.51 96.08 -45.07
N VAL A 119 41.45 95.19 -44.78
CA VAL A 119 41.23 93.74 -44.79
C VAL A 119 41.63 93.18 -43.44
N GLN A 120 40.68 92.53 -42.76
CA GLN A 120 40.95 91.74 -41.57
C GLN A 120 41.35 90.32 -42.00
N LEU A 121 42.50 89.85 -41.51
CA LEU A 121 43.04 88.52 -41.77
C LEU A 121 43.06 87.70 -40.49
N THR A 122 42.38 86.57 -40.47
CA THR A 122 42.53 85.56 -39.42
C THR A 122 43.47 84.47 -39.90
N LEU A 123 44.43 84.11 -39.06
CA LEU A 123 45.50 83.15 -39.35
C LEU A 123 45.36 81.92 -38.44
N THR A 124 45.36 80.73 -39.04
CA THR A 124 45.28 79.46 -38.30
C THR A 124 46.48 78.58 -38.60
N ASP A 125 47.21 78.15 -37.57
CA ASP A 125 48.33 77.20 -37.68
C ASP A 125 47.82 75.78 -38.00
N LEU A 126 48.16 75.31 -39.21
CA LEU A 126 47.74 74.01 -39.70
C LEU A 126 48.49 72.84 -39.02
N ASP A 127 49.75 73.04 -38.61
CA ASP A 127 50.56 72.01 -37.98
C ASP A 127 50.13 71.80 -36.52
N ALA A 128 49.82 72.88 -35.79
CA ALA A 128 49.26 72.79 -34.44
C ALA A 128 47.87 72.13 -34.41
N ARG A 129 47.04 72.39 -35.43
CA ARG A 129 45.73 71.73 -35.58
C ARG A 129 45.87 70.22 -35.82
N ARG A 130 46.86 69.81 -36.61
CA ARG A 130 47.11 68.38 -36.89
C ARG A 130 47.53 67.61 -35.64
N ARG A 131 48.37 68.19 -34.78
CA ARG A 131 48.80 67.54 -33.52
C ARG A 131 47.61 67.25 -32.59
N ARG A 132 46.73 68.23 -32.38
CA ARG A 132 45.51 68.06 -31.57
C ARG A 132 44.60 66.92 -32.06
N ASN A 133 44.51 66.72 -33.37
CA ASN A 133 43.72 65.63 -33.95
C ASN A 133 44.32 64.24 -33.71
N VAL A 134 45.66 64.12 -33.63
CA VAL A 134 46.34 62.85 -33.36
C VAL A 134 46.15 62.43 -31.90
N ASP A 135 46.26 63.38 -30.97
CA ASP A 135 46.10 63.11 -29.54
C ASP A 135 44.69 62.62 -29.21
N ALA A 136 43.65 63.24 -29.80
CA ALA A 136 42.26 62.82 -29.63
C ALA A 136 41.99 61.38 -30.13
N ALA A 137 42.66 60.95 -31.20
CA ALA A 137 42.50 59.60 -31.75
C ALA A 137 43.14 58.51 -30.85
N ALA A 138 44.22 58.85 -30.12
CA ALA A 138 44.87 57.92 -29.21
C ALA A 138 44.01 57.64 -27.96
N GLU A 139 43.28 58.64 -27.47
CA GLU A 139 42.43 58.55 -26.29
C GLU A 139 41.21 57.61 -26.52
N ASP A 140 40.64 57.62 -27.73
CA ASP A 140 39.53 56.75 -28.11
C ASP A 140 39.90 55.25 -28.12
N HIS A 141 41.16 54.91 -28.45
CA HIS A 141 41.62 53.52 -28.53
C HIS A 141 41.82 52.86 -27.16
N MET A 142 42.23 53.62 -26.13
CA MET A 142 42.37 53.09 -24.76
C MET A 142 41.02 52.76 -24.11
N ARG A 143 39.97 53.51 -24.47
CA ARG A 143 38.63 53.36 -23.88
C ARG A 143 37.94 52.05 -24.30
N SER A 144 38.23 51.54 -25.50
CA SER A 144 37.60 50.31 -26.00
C SER A 144 38.10 49.05 -25.30
N GLY A 145 39.40 48.96 -24.96
CA GLY A 145 40.00 47.75 -24.36
C GLY A 145 39.51 47.41 -22.95
N ILE A 146 39.19 48.42 -22.13
CA ILE A 146 38.72 48.23 -20.75
C ILE A 146 37.26 47.72 -20.73
N SER A 147 36.44 48.15 -21.71
CA SER A 147 35.02 47.78 -21.78
C SER A 147 34.79 46.30 -22.13
N THR A 148 35.67 45.70 -22.93
CA THR A 148 35.58 44.29 -23.34
C THR A 148 35.89 43.34 -22.18
N TRP A 149 36.87 43.68 -21.34
CA TRP A 149 37.27 42.84 -20.20
C TRP A 149 36.18 42.76 -19.14
N GLN A 150 35.57 43.90 -18.80
CA GLN A 150 34.43 43.97 -17.86
C GLN A 150 33.18 43.24 -18.34
N ARG A 151 33.05 42.98 -19.64
CA ARG A 151 31.92 42.23 -20.21
C ARG A 151 32.10 40.72 -20.03
N VAL A 152 33.32 40.22 -20.22
CA VAL A 152 33.66 38.80 -20.04
C VAL A 152 33.51 38.39 -18.58
N GLU A 153 34.00 39.21 -17.65
CA GLU A 153 33.89 38.94 -16.22
C GLU A 153 32.43 38.87 -15.74
N ARG A 154 31.57 39.78 -16.22
CA ARG A 154 30.13 39.75 -15.92
C ARG A 154 29.45 38.48 -16.44
N VAL A 155 29.73 38.08 -17.68
CA VAL A 155 29.15 36.85 -18.25
C VAL A 155 29.56 35.62 -17.45
N PHE A 156 30.82 35.55 -16.99
CA PHE A 156 31.27 34.44 -16.16
C PHE A 156 30.55 34.39 -14.81
N GLN A 157 30.42 35.54 -14.14
CA GLN A 157 29.69 35.65 -12.87
C GLN A 157 28.20 35.29 -13.01
N ASP A 158 27.58 35.70 -14.11
CA ASP A 158 26.17 35.41 -14.37
C ASP A 158 25.94 33.90 -14.59
N ILE A 159 26.81 33.23 -15.35
CA ILE A 159 26.75 31.77 -15.59
C ILE A 159 26.96 31.00 -14.28
N GLU A 160 27.93 31.40 -13.47
CA GLU A 160 28.20 30.74 -12.17
C GLU A 160 27.00 30.88 -11.23
N ARG A 161 26.42 32.09 -11.16
CA ARG A 161 25.22 32.35 -10.36
C ARG A 161 24.03 31.52 -10.84
N GLU A 162 23.80 31.43 -12.14
CA GLU A 162 22.71 30.63 -12.72
C GLU A 162 22.86 29.14 -12.37
N ASN A 163 24.05 28.58 -12.55
CA ASN A 163 24.34 27.18 -12.19
C ASN A 163 24.13 26.91 -10.69
N GLN A 164 24.53 27.83 -9.81
CA GLN A 164 24.29 27.70 -8.38
C GLN A 164 22.79 27.75 -8.03
N LEU A 165 22.00 28.58 -8.72
CA LEU A 165 20.55 28.64 -8.50
C LEU A 165 19.87 27.32 -8.91
N ILE A 166 20.30 26.72 -10.03
CA ILE A 166 19.80 25.41 -10.47
C ILE A 166 20.10 24.33 -9.43
N LEU A 167 21.35 24.23 -8.96
CA LEU A 167 21.75 23.23 -7.97
C LEU A 167 21.04 23.41 -6.62
N ARG A 168 20.76 24.66 -6.22
CA ARG A 168 20.01 24.99 -4.98
C ARG A 168 18.53 24.66 -5.06
N ALA A 169 17.93 24.76 -6.25
CA ALA A 169 16.52 24.47 -6.46
C ALA A 169 16.22 22.97 -6.56
N ALA A 170 17.23 22.14 -6.87
CA ALA A 170 17.09 20.70 -6.96
C ALA A 170 16.68 20.08 -5.61
N GLY A 171 15.61 19.28 -5.62
CA GLY A 171 15.16 18.52 -4.45
C GLY A 171 15.96 17.23 -4.22
N GLU A 172 16.65 16.76 -5.25
CA GLU A 172 17.51 15.56 -5.22
C GLU A 172 18.93 15.95 -4.82
N GLY A 173 19.62 15.03 -4.14
CA GLY A 173 21.03 15.19 -3.81
C GLY A 173 21.87 15.08 -5.07
N ILE A 174 22.72 16.08 -5.33
CA ILE A 174 23.59 16.13 -6.49
C ILE A 174 25.02 16.38 -6.00
N TYR A 175 25.95 15.54 -6.43
CA TYR A 175 27.37 15.81 -6.28
C TYR A 175 28.14 15.41 -7.53
N GLY A 176 29.24 16.12 -7.76
CA GLY A 176 30.20 15.80 -8.82
C GLY A 176 31.46 15.18 -8.23
N VAL A 177 32.09 14.30 -8.99
CA VAL A 177 33.44 13.79 -8.71
C VAL A 177 34.30 13.86 -9.96
N ASN A 178 35.60 14.09 -9.79
CA ASN A 178 36.56 14.19 -10.88
C ASN A 178 37.14 12.81 -11.28
N ALA A 179 38.07 12.80 -12.25
CA ALA A 179 38.72 11.58 -12.74
C ALA A 179 39.50 10.80 -11.66
N GLU A 180 39.93 11.45 -10.57
CA GLU A 180 40.57 10.80 -9.42
C GLU A 180 39.58 10.34 -8.33
N GLY A 181 38.28 10.45 -8.56
CA GLY A 181 37.23 10.08 -7.59
C GLY A 181 37.05 11.09 -6.45
N LYS A 182 37.65 12.28 -6.55
CA LYS A 182 37.50 13.36 -5.57
C LYS A 182 36.26 14.20 -5.87
N THR A 183 35.52 14.53 -4.82
CA THR A 183 34.32 15.35 -4.92
C THR A 183 34.65 16.76 -5.42
N THR A 184 33.97 17.25 -6.45
CA THR A 184 34.19 18.58 -7.03
C THR A 184 33.16 19.60 -6.55
N PHE A 185 31.92 19.18 -6.36
CA PHE A 185 30.86 20.00 -5.79
C PHE A 185 29.80 19.11 -5.15
N VAL A 186 29.01 19.69 -4.24
CA VAL A 186 27.87 19.06 -3.58
C VAL A 186 26.76 20.11 -3.49
N ASN A 187 25.52 19.76 -3.81
CA ASN A 187 24.39 20.67 -3.68
C ASN A 187 23.79 20.65 -2.26
N PRO A 188 23.00 21.66 -1.86
CA PRO A 188 22.43 21.70 -0.51
C PRO A 188 21.44 20.58 -0.18
N ALA A 189 20.82 19.95 -1.19
CA ALA A 189 19.97 18.79 -0.95
C ALA A 189 20.80 17.58 -0.51
N ALA A 190 21.94 17.32 -1.13
CA ALA A 190 22.86 16.26 -0.73
C ALA A 190 23.43 16.50 0.67
N GLU A 191 23.79 17.75 1.01
CA GLU A 191 24.25 18.09 2.36
C GLU A 191 23.20 17.77 3.43
N ARG A 192 21.93 18.11 3.18
CA ARG A 192 20.82 17.81 4.10
C ARG A 192 20.52 16.32 4.22
N MET A 193 20.58 15.57 3.12
CA MET A 193 20.29 14.12 3.11
C MET A 193 21.38 13.30 3.80
N LEU A 194 22.65 13.69 3.62
CA LEU A 194 23.81 12.92 4.12
C LEU A 194 24.39 13.49 5.43
N GLY A 195 24.08 14.75 5.78
CA GLY A 195 24.57 15.42 6.99
C GLY A 195 26.02 15.91 6.89
N TRP A 196 26.65 15.80 5.73
CA TRP A 196 27.99 16.30 5.43
C TRP A 196 27.92 17.66 4.73
N THR A 197 28.82 18.59 5.06
CA THR A 197 28.88 19.86 4.32
C THR A 197 29.74 19.74 3.05
N ALA A 198 29.52 20.63 2.08
CA ALA A 198 30.30 20.70 0.86
C ALA A 198 31.79 20.93 1.18
N GLU A 199 32.11 21.76 2.17
CA GLU A 199 33.49 21.99 2.63
C GLU A 199 34.15 20.71 3.16
N GLU A 200 33.37 19.80 3.76
CA GLU A 200 33.87 18.54 4.29
C GLU A 200 34.10 17.48 3.22
N LEU A 201 33.36 17.53 2.10
CA LEU A 201 33.39 16.53 1.04
C LEU A 201 34.24 16.94 -0.16
N VAL A 202 34.22 18.22 -0.55
CA VAL A 202 34.95 18.73 -1.71
C VAL A 202 36.46 18.47 -1.54
N GLY A 203 37.07 17.91 -2.57
CA GLY A 203 38.48 17.51 -2.59
C GLY A 203 38.79 16.15 -1.96
N LYS A 204 37.81 15.48 -1.31
CA LYS A 204 37.97 14.13 -0.73
C LYS A 204 37.33 13.07 -1.61
N GLU A 205 37.83 11.84 -1.49
CA GLU A 205 37.19 10.67 -2.10
C GLU A 205 35.86 10.36 -1.38
N ILE A 206 34.77 10.31 -2.14
CA ILE A 206 33.43 10.22 -1.55
C ILE A 206 33.04 8.78 -1.15
N HIS A 207 33.54 7.77 -1.89
CA HIS A 207 33.25 6.36 -1.65
C HIS A 207 33.58 5.89 -0.21
N PRO A 208 34.76 6.16 0.37
CA PRO A 208 35.06 5.75 1.74
C PRO A 208 34.26 6.52 2.81
N ILE A 209 33.58 7.61 2.44
CA ILE A 209 32.83 8.46 3.38
C ILE A 209 31.37 8.05 3.42
N VAL A 210 30.72 7.92 2.26
CA VAL A 210 29.27 7.71 2.18
C VAL A 210 28.89 6.33 1.61
N HIS A 211 29.83 5.57 1.07
CA HIS A 211 29.55 4.34 0.32
C HIS A 211 30.51 3.18 0.63
N HIS A 212 30.99 3.12 1.88
CA HIS A 212 32.07 2.21 2.28
C HIS A 212 31.62 0.80 2.67
N THR A 213 30.34 0.58 2.96
CA THR A 213 29.80 -0.71 3.42
C THR A 213 28.37 -0.91 2.91
N HIS A 214 28.01 -2.14 2.54
CA HIS A 214 26.62 -2.50 2.26
C HIS A 214 25.78 -2.53 3.55
N HIS A 215 24.45 -2.50 3.42
CA HIS A 215 23.54 -2.58 4.57
C HIS A 215 23.74 -3.87 5.41
N ASP A 216 24.19 -4.96 4.79
CA ASP A 216 24.46 -6.24 5.46
C ASP A 216 25.81 -6.28 6.22
N GLY A 217 26.56 -5.18 6.22
CA GLY A 217 27.84 -5.05 6.92
C GLY A 217 29.06 -5.49 6.09
N ARG A 218 28.89 -5.98 4.86
CA ARG A 218 30.02 -6.29 3.97
C ARG A 218 30.68 -5.01 3.48
N HIS A 219 32.01 -4.96 3.52
CA HIS A 219 32.76 -3.83 2.99
C HIS A 219 32.50 -3.67 1.49
N TYR A 220 32.24 -2.44 1.08
CA TYR A 220 31.97 -2.10 -0.31
C TYR A 220 33.23 -1.53 -0.93
N HIS A 221 33.86 -2.29 -1.83
CA HIS A 221 35.04 -1.85 -2.52
C HIS A 221 34.72 -0.79 -3.60
N ASN A 222 35.61 0.19 -3.71
CA ASN A 222 35.58 1.26 -4.71
C ASN A 222 35.65 0.75 -6.17
N HIS A 223 36.22 -0.43 -6.42
CA HIS A 223 36.19 -1.02 -7.77
C HIS A 223 34.81 -1.60 -8.13
N ASP A 224 33.98 -1.96 -7.16
CA ASP A 224 32.65 -2.52 -7.40
C ASP A 224 31.56 -1.45 -7.44
N CYS A 225 31.91 -0.21 -7.08
CA CYS A 225 30.99 0.91 -6.97
C CYS A 225 30.45 1.38 -8.35
N PRO A 226 29.13 1.38 -8.59
CA PRO A 226 28.52 1.85 -9.84
C PRO A 226 28.77 3.32 -10.13
N ILE A 227 28.92 4.15 -9.08
CA ILE A 227 29.36 5.54 -9.22
C ILE A 227 30.71 5.58 -9.94
N TYR A 228 31.62 4.67 -9.57
CA TYR A 228 32.96 4.59 -10.13
C TYR A 228 33.02 3.81 -11.45
N ALA A 229 32.05 2.93 -11.70
CA ALA A 229 31.89 2.26 -12.99
C ALA A 229 31.64 3.26 -14.12
N ALA A 230 30.82 4.30 -13.88
CA ALA A 230 30.51 5.35 -14.86
C ALA A 230 31.75 6.05 -15.45
N PHE A 231 32.85 6.16 -14.70
CA PHE A 231 34.12 6.68 -15.25
C PHE A 231 34.80 5.70 -16.19
N ARG A 232 34.78 4.42 -15.82
CA ARG A 232 35.59 3.38 -16.47
C ARG A 232 35.00 2.96 -17.82
N ASP A 233 33.69 2.85 -17.88
CA ASP A 233 32.97 2.44 -19.10
C ASP A 233 32.34 3.63 -19.85
N GLY A 234 32.25 4.81 -19.21
CA GLY A 234 31.64 5.99 -19.79
C GLY A 234 30.13 5.86 -20.01
N ALA A 235 29.47 4.93 -19.32
CA ALA A 235 28.03 4.68 -19.38
C ALA A 235 27.29 5.27 -18.17
N VAL A 236 25.97 5.43 -18.33
CA VAL A 236 25.09 5.84 -17.24
C VAL A 236 24.73 4.60 -16.41
N HIS A 237 24.88 4.70 -15.09
CA HIS A 237 24.53 3.63 -14.16
C HIS A 237 23.37 4.08 -13.27
N GLN A 238 22.28 3.32 -13.28
CA GLN A 238 21.13 3.51 -12.40
C GLN A 238 21.10 2.39 -11.38
N VAL A 239 20.94 2.74 -10.10
CA VAL A 239 21.01 1.79 -9.00
C VAL A 239 19.89 2.07 -8.01
N ASP A 240 19.13 1.03 -7.71
CA ASP A 240 18.04 1.05 -6.75
C ASP A 240 18.40 0.17 -5.54
N GLY A 241 18.09 0.65 -4.34
CA GLY A 241 18.21 -0.17 -3.13
C GLY A 241 19.62 -0.29 -2.56
N GLU A 242 20.48 0.71 -2.79
CA GLU A 242 21.74 0.86 -2.05
C GLU A 242 21.59 1.82 -0.88
N VAL A 243 22.62 1.86 -0.03
CA VAL A 243 22.64 2.69 1.18
C VAL A 243 23.81 3.65 1.10
N PHE A 244 23.50 4.94 1.27
CA PHE A 244 24.51 5.94 1.58
C PHE A 244 24.56 6.16 3.10
N TRP A 245 25.75 6.20 3.67
CA TRP A 245 25.96 6.41 5.09
C TRP A 245 25.98 7.90 5.41
N ARG A 246 25.11 8.29 6.34
CA ARG A 246 25.06 9.65 6.87
C ARG A 246 26.22 9.89 7.83
N LYS A 247 26.54 11.15 8.08
CA LYS A 247 27.60 11.56 9.02
C LYS A 247 27.42 11.02 10.45
N ASP A 248 26.18 10.82 10.87
CA ASP A 248 25.83 10.25 12.18
C ASP A 248 25.93 8.71 12.23
N GLY A 249 26.29 8.07 11.11
CA GLY A 249 26.39 6.62 10.97
C GLY A 249 25.07 5.93 10.66
N SER A 250 23.96 6.66 10.49
CA SER A 250 22.69 6.05 10.08
C SER A 250 22.66 5.77 8.56
N PRO A 251 22.01 4.66 8.14
CA PRO A 251 21.87 4.35 6.72
C PRO A 251 20.76 5.18 6.08
N ALA A 252 21.03 5.80 4.93
CA ALA A 252 20.04 6.38 4.04
C ALA A 252 19.87 5.47 2.82
N TRP A 253 18.68 4.88 2.65
CA TRP A 253 18.36 4.14 1.44
C TRP A 253 18.22 5.10 0.28
N VAL A 254 18.94 4.84 -0.81
CA VAL A 254 18.99 5.73 -1.96
C VAL A 254 18.66 5.01 -3.27
N GLU A 255 18.01 5.76 -4.15
CA GLU A 255 17.97 5.50 -5.58
C GLU A 255 18.87 6.55 -6.22
N TYR A 256 19.85 6.13 -7.03
CA TYR A 256 20.78 7.07 -7.63
C TYR A 256 21.14 6.74 -9.08
N THR A 257 21.50 7.78 -9.81
CA THR A 257 22.00 7.71 -11.18
C THR A 257 23.37 8.39 -11.24
N SER A 258 24.38 7.68 -11.73
CA SER A 258 25.71 8.22 -12.02
C SER A 258 25.84 8.47 -13.53
N THR A 259 26.07 9.73 -13.92
CA THR A 259 26.19 10.17 -15.31
C THR A 259 27.59 10.74 -15.58
N PRO A 260 28.36 10.23 -16.55
CA PRO A 260 29.71 10.72 -16.83
C PRO A 260 29.71 12.11 -17.47
N ILE A 261 30.59 12.98 -16.99
CA ILE A 261 30.86 14.30 -17.55
C ILE A 261 31.95 14.16 -18.61
N ARG A 262 31.69 14.66 -19.82
CA ARG A 262 32.63 14.61 -20.94
C ARG A 262 33.06 16.01 -21.36
N ASP A 263 34.36 16.23 -21.51
CA ASP A 263 34.93 17.40 -22.15
C ASP A 263 35.70 16.98 -23.41
N ARG A 264 35.32 17.51 -24.57
CA ARG A 264 35.92 17.20 -25.88
C ARG A 264 36.10 15.69 -26.17
N GLY A 265 35.16 14.88 -25.69
CA GLY A 265 35.16 13.41 -25.88
C GLY A 265 35.93 12.63 -24.82
N VAL A 266 36.59 13.30 -23.87
CA VAL A 266 37.30 12.68 -22.74
C VAL A 266 36.40 12.75 -21.50
N VAL A 267 36.28 11.65 -20.76
CA VAL A 267 35.56 11.62 -19.48
C VAL A 267 36.41 12.33 -18.43
N VAL A 268 35.90 13.43 -17.87
CA VAL A 268 36.60 14.27 -16.88
C VAL A 268 36.04 14.11 -15.46
N GLY A 269 34.91 13.43 -15.32
CA GLY A 269 34.24 13.20 -14.04
C GLY A 269 32.87 12.57 -14.23
N ALA A 270 32.04 12.63 -13.19
CA ALA A 270 30.66 12.15 -13.19
C ALA A 270 29.83 12.97 -12.23
N VAL A 271 28.56 13.14 -12.56
CA VAL A 271 27.55 13.70 -11.68
C VAL A 271 26.70 12.55 -11.16
N VAL A 272 26.57 12.46 -9.85
CA VAL A 272 25.64 11.56 -9.17
C VAL A 272 24.43 12.36 -8.74
N VAL A 273 23.26 11.90 -9.15
CA VAL A 273 21.97 12.41 -8.68
C VAL A 273 21.31 11.29 -7.87
N PHE A 274 20.92 11.57 -6.64
CA PHE A 274 20.34 10.57 -5.75
C PHE A 274 19.15 11.10 -4.95
N ARG A 275 18.28 10.18 -4.56
CA ARG A 275 17.09 10.45 -3.77
C ARG A 275 17.05 9.54 -2.55
N ASP A 276 16.82 10.12 -1.38
CA ASP A 276 16.55 9.35 -0.16
C ASP A 276 15.13 8.75 -0.21
N VAL A 277 15.05 7.42 -0.21
CA VAL A 277 13.81 6.63 -0.26
C VAL A 277 13.53 5.88 1.05
N SER A 278 14.28 6.18 2.11
CA SER A 278 14.17 5.54 3.44
C SER A 278 12.74 5.62 3.98
N GLN A 279 12.14 6.82 3.98
CA GLN A 279 10.76 7.02 4.47
C GLN A 279 9.72 6.26 3.64
N ARG A 280 9.89 6.24 2.31
CA ARG A 280 8.97 5.52 1.42
C ARG A 280 9.03 4.02 1.70
N ARG A 281 10.24 3.48 1.84
CA ARG A 281 10.46 2.06 2.13
C ARG A 281 9.87 1.66 3.49
N GLU A 282 10.10 2.43 4.54
CA GLU A 282 9.49 2.16 5.86
C GLU A 282 7.96 2.22 5.82
N ALA A 283 7.40 3.17 5.06
CA ALA A 283 5.94 3.29 4.90
C ALA A 283 5.36 2.08 4.16
N ASP A 284 6.01 1.64 3.09
CA ASP A 284 5.60 0.46 2.33
C ASP A 284 5.69 -0.81 3.17
N GLU A 285 6.76 -1.01 3.95
CA GLU A 285 6.90 -2.15 4.86
C GLU A 285 5.81 -2.15 5.94
N LYS A 286 5.52 -1.00 6.55
CA LYS A 286 4.43 -0.83 7.53
C LYS A 286 3.06 -1.10 6.90
N LEU A 287 2.82 -0.64 5.68
CA LEU A 287 1.58 -0.87 4.96
C LEU A 287 1.35 -2.35 4.67
N HIS A 288 2.38 -3.06 4.17
CA HIS A 288 2.28 -4.50 3.90
C HIS A 288 2.01 -5.30 5.18
N ALA A 289 2.66 -4.95 6.29
CA ALA A 289 2.41 -5.57 7.58
C ALA A 289 0.95 -5.34 8.06
N ALA A 290 0.45 -4.11 7.93
CA ALA A 290 -0.92 -3.77 8.31
C ALA A 290 -1.97 -4.50 7.45
N LEU A 291 -1.77 -4.57 6.13
CA LEU A 291 -2.67 -5.28 5.22
C LEU A 291 -2.74 -6.79 5.56
N THR A 292 -1.61 -7.41 5.85
CA THR A 292 -1.54 -8.82 6.24
C THR A 292 -2.34 -9.09 7.52
N GLU A 293 -2.29 -8.17 8.49
CA GLU A 293 -3.06 -8.30 9.73
C GLU A 293 -4.57 -8.10 9.49
N VAL A 294 -4.95 -7.14 8.64
CA VAL A 294 -6.36 -6.93 8.25
C VAL A 294 -6.95 -8.16 7.59
N ASP A 295 -6.24 -8.78 6.64
CA ASP A 295 -6.70 -10.00 5.96
C ASP A 295 -6.91 -11.15 6.96
N ARG A 296 -5.98 -11.32 7.90
CA ARG A 296 -6.09 -12.33 8.97
C ARG A 296 -7.31 -12.10 9.87
N LEU A 297 -7.55 -10.85 10.28
CA LEU A 297 -8.70 -10.50 11.12
C LEU A 297 -10.02 -10.71 10.39
N ARG A 298 -10.06 -10.35 9.10
CA ARG A 298 -11.23 -10.56 8.24
C ARG A 298 -11.59 -12.03 8.12
N GLU A 299 -10.62 -12.90 7.83
CA GLU A 299 -10.85 -14.34 7.73
C GLU A 299 -11.39 -14.93 9.05
N ARG A 300 -10.81 -14.49 10.19
CA ARG A 300 -11.31 -14.87 11.52
C ARG A 300 -12.77 -14.46 11.72
N LEU A 301 -13.11 -13.21 11.40
CA LEU A 301 -14.48 -12.68 11.55
C LEU A 301 -15.48 -13.35 10.61
N GLU A 302 -15.07 -13.72 9.39
CA GLU A 302 -15.93 -14.43 8.44
C GLU A 302 -16.23 -15.85 8.94
N LEU A 303 -15.22 -16.56 9.47
CA LEU A 303 -15.40 -17.89 10.07
C LEU A 303 -16.24 -17.83 11.36
N GLU A 304 -15.99 -16.84 12.21
CA GLU A 304 -16.77 -16.60 13.42
C GLU A 304 -18.23 -16.27 13.08
N ASN A 305 -18.50 -15.40 12.10
CA ASN A 305 -19.86 -15.14 11.64
C ASN A 305 -20.52 -16.39 11.05
N ALA A 306 -19.81 -17.16 10.21
CA ALA A 306 -20.37 -18.39 9.64
C ALA A 306 -20.74 -19.39 10.74
N TYR A 307 -19.89 -19.49 11.77
CA TYR A 307 -20.12 -20.35 12.92
C TYR A 307 -21.29 -19.86 13.78
N LEU A 308 -21.34 -18.56 14.11
CA LEU A 308 -22.43 -17.93 14.86
C LEU A 308 -23.76 -17.98 14.09
N GLN A 309 -23.75 -17.85 12.76
CA GLN A 309 -24.95 -17.99 11.94
C GLN A 309 -25.49 -19.42 11.95
N GLU A 310 -24.60 -20.42 11.97
CA GLU A 310 -24.99 -21.82 12.17
C GLU A 310 -25.54 -22.05 13.59
N GLU A 311 -25.00 -21.37 14.59
CA GLU A 311 -25.50 -21.39 15.97
C GLU A 311 -26.88 -20.72 16.11
N ILE A 312 -27.08 -19.54 15.51
CA ILE A 312 -28.37 -18.81 15.53
C ILE A 312 -29.48 -19.62 14.86
N ARG A 313 -29.17 -20.43 13.83
CA ARG A 313 -30.16 -21.35 13.22
C ARG A 313 -30.65 -22.43 14.19
N ILE A 314 -29.90 -22.71 15.25
CA ILE A 314 -30.22 -23.70 16.29
C ILE A 314 -30.98 -23.06 17.46
N GLU A 315 -31.06 -21.72 17.54
CA GLU A 315 -31.66 -21.03 18.68
C GLU A 315 -33.18 -20.83 18.60
N THR A 316 -33.89 -21.72 19.29
CA THR A 316 -35.08 -21.31 20.04
C THR A 316 -34.96 -21.77 21.50
N ASN A 317 -34.69 -20.80 22.39
CA ASN A 317 -35.01 -20.69 23.83
C ASN A 317 -33.85 -20.82 24.87
N PRO A 318 -33.64 -19.85 25.79
CA PRO A 318 -32.34 -19.53 26.43
C PRO A 318 -31.88 -20.42 27.61
N ARG A 319 -32.43 -21.63 27.78
CA ARG A 319 -31.89 -22.61 28.76
C ARG A 319 -32.02 -24.06 28.33
N GLY A 320 -32.93 -24.38 27.39
CA GLY A 320 -33.11 -25.67 26.71
C GLY A 320 -33.39 -26.93 27.56
N ILE A 321 -32.93 -26.99 28.81
CA ILE A 321 -33.00 -28.14 29.70
C ILE A 321 -34.33 -28.10 30.44
N ILE A 322 -35.14 -29.15 30.23
CA ILE A 322 -36.49 -29.27 30.78
C ILE A 322 -36.55 -30.53 31.63
N GLY A 323 -37.02 -30.36 32.86
CA GLY A 323 -37.27 -31.43 33.80
C GLY A 323 -37.27 -30.95 35.24
N GLN A 324 -37.91 -31.71 36.10
CA GLN A 324 -38.06 -31.50 37.54
C GLN A 324 -37.58 -32.73 38.33
N SER A 325 -37.15 -33.80 37.64
CA SER A 325 -36.59 -34.96 38.31
C SER A 325 -35.37 -34.68 39.17
N GLU A 326 -35.18 -35.47 40.22
CA GLU A 326 -33.99 -35.35 41.07
C GLU A 326 -32.70 -35.52 40.25
N ALA A 327 -32.73 -36.41 39.25
CA ALA A 327 -31.64 -36.65 38.31
C ALA A 327 -31.22 -35.36 37.58
N ILE A 328 -32.16 -34.66 36.94
CA ILE A 328 -31.83 -33.43 36.20
C ILE A 328 -31.44 -32.29 37.14
N GLN A 329 -32.07 -32.21 38.33
CA GLN A 329 -31.72 -31.21 39.34
C GLN A 329 -30.30 -31.42 39.87
N LYS A 330 -29.87 -32.68 40.03
CA LYS A 330 -28.48 -33.02 40.39
C LYS A 330 -27.51 -32.57 39.30
N THR A 331 -27.79 -32.87 38.04
CA THR A 331 -26.97 -32.40 36.90
C THR A 331 -26.87 -30.88 36.88
N LEU A 332 -27.98 -30.16 37.05
CA LEU A 332 -27.98 -28.68 37.08
C LEU A 332 -27.17 -28.11 38.25
N ARG A 333 -27.19 -28.75 39.43
CA ARG A 333 -26.31 -28.36 40.56
C ARG A 333 -24.84 -28.57 40.22
N GLN A 334 -24.49 -29.65 39.54
CA GLN A 334 -23.13 -29.91 39.07
C GLN A 334 -22.67 -28.89 38.02
N VAL A 335 -23.55 -28.52 37.08
CA VAL A 335 -23.29 -27.46 36.09
C VAL A 335 -22.94 -26.15 36.79
N LYS A 336 -23.78 -25.70 37.74
CA LYS A 336 -23.53 -24.48 38.51
C LYS A 336 -22.21 -24.49 39.30
N LEU A 337 -21.79 -25.67 39.76
CA LEU A 337 -20.54 -25.82 40.50
C LEU A 337 -19.31 -25.69 39.59
N VAL A 338 -19.36 -26.32 38.41
CA VAL A 338 -18.19 -26.39 37.51
C VAL A 338 -18.12 -25.24 36.51
N ALA A 339 -19.25 -24.63 36.15
CA ALA A 339 -19.32 -23.53 35.19
C ALA A 339 -18.35 -22.38 35.46
N PRO A 340 -18.17 -21.85 36.70
CA PRO A 340 -17.24 -20.74 36.96
C PRO A 340 -15.76 -21.16 36.94
N THR A 341 -15.45 -22.45 36.82
CA THR A 341 -14.07 -22.96 36.81
C THR A 341 -13.51 -23.11 35.39
N THR A 342 -12.19 -23.25 35.27
CA THR A 342 -11.50 -23.59 33.99
C THR A 342 -11.32 -25.09 33.77
N ALA A 343 -11.85 -25.93 34.68
CA ALA A 343 -11.67 -27.37 34.62
C ALA A 343 -12.31 -27.97 33.37
N ALA A 344 -11.64 -29.01 32.81
CA ALA A 344 -12.21 -29.82 31.75
C ALA A 344 -13.40 -30.64 32.30
N VAL A 345 -14.49 -30.67 31.53
CA VAL A 345 -15.72 -31.38 31.92
C VAL A 345 -15.94 -32.55 30.97
N MET A 346 -16.19 -33.73 31.52
CA MET A 346 -16.56 -34.93 30.76
C MET A 346 -18.03 -35.24 30.97
N ILE A 347 -18.82 -35.22 29.91
CA ILE A 347 -20.25 -35.53 29.92
C ILE A 347 -20.48 -36.93 29.36
N THR A 348 -20.91 -37.85 30.21
CA THR A 348 -21.19 -39.24 29.81
C THR A 348 -22.68 -39.51 29.73
N GLY A 349 -23.06 -40.47 28.89
CA GLY A 349 -24.39 -41.05 28.86
C GLY A 349 -24.90 -41.32 27.45
N GLU A 350 -26.05 -41.96 27.37
CA GLU A 350 -26.60 -42.49 26.12
C GLU A 350 -26.82 -41.41 25.05
N SER A 351 -26.94 -41.85 23.79
CA SER A 351 -27.29 -40.92 22.71
C SER A 351 -28.70 -40.36 22.92
N GLY A 352 -28.87 -39.08 22.65
CA GLY A 352 -30.17 -38.42 22.74
C GLY A 352 -30.60 -37.99 24.16
N THR A 353 -29.74 -38.04 25.18
CA THR A 353 -30.06 -37.57 26.55
C THR A 353 -29.99 -36.05 26.74
N GLY A 354 -29.38 -35.33 25.78
CA GLY A 354 -29.20 -33.87 25.83
C GLY A 354 -27.82 -33.37 26.28
N LYS A 355 -26.75 -34.16 26.08
CA LYS A 355 -25.36 -33.81 26.45
C LYS A 355 -24.92 -32.44 25.93
N GLU A 356 -25.30 -32.10 24.71
CA GLU A 356 -25.03 -30.80 24.09
C GLU A 356 -25.67 -29.62 24.85
N LEU A 357 -26.91 -29.77 25.32
CA LEU A 357 -27.58 -28.73 26.10
C LEU A 357 -26.89 -28.50 27.44
N ILE A 358 -26.34 -29.57 28.04
CA ILE A 358 -25.56 -29.47 29.27
C ILE A 358 -24.23 -28.76 29.01
N ALA A 359 -23.54 -29.08 27.92
CA ALA A 359 -22.31 -28.39 27.53
C ALA A 359 -22.54 -26.89 27.30
N ARG A 360 -23.63 -26.54 26.63
CA ARG A 360 -24.07 -25.16 26.45
C ARG A 360 -24.37 -24.47 27.78
N ALA A 361 -25.13 -25.11 28.68
CA ALA A 361 -25.42 -24.55 30.00
C ALA A 361 -24.14 -24.31 30.83
N ILE A 362 -23.15 -25.20 30.75
CA ILE A 362 -21.84 -25.00 31.41
C ILE A 362 -21.13 -23.76 30.86
N HIS A 363 -21.18 -23.55 29.55
CA HIS A 363 -20.55 -22.39 28.90
C HIS A 363 -21.26 -21.08 29.25
N GLU A 364 -22.60 -21.06 29.17
CA GLU A 364 -23.42 -19.88 29.49
C GLU A 364 -23.28 -19.43 30.95
N ASP A 365 -23.15 -20.38 31.89
CA ASP A 365 -22.94 -20.08 33.32
C ASP A 365 -21.45 -19.82 33.66
N SER A 366 -20.55 -19.78 32.67
CA SER A 366 -19.10 -19.62 32.89
C SER A 366 -18.61 -18.18 32.82
N THR A 367 -17.35 -17.97 33.20
CA THR A 367 -16.63 -16.69 33.00
C THR A 367 -16.30 -16.39 31.53
N ARG A 368 -16.57 -17.34 30.61
CA ARG A 368 -16.33 -17.22 29.16
C ARG A 368 -17.64 -17.19 28.36
N SER A 369 -18.77 -16.87 28.98
CA SER A 369 -20.08 -16.84 28.32
C SER A 369 -20.19 -15.82 27.17
N ASP A 370 -19.42 -14.72 27.23
CA ASP A 370 -19.34 -13.72 26.16
C ASP A 370 -18.34 -14.09 25.04
N ARG A 371 -17.72 -15.28 25.11
CA ARG A 371 -16.72 -15.79 24.17
C ARG A 371 -17.30 -16.95 23.37
N PRO A 372 -16.74 -17.31 22.21
CA PRO A 372 -17.34 -18.35 21.37
C PRO A 372 -17.34 -19.73 22.04
N LEU A 373 -18.45 -20.46 21.87
CA LEU A 373 -18.56 -21.90 22.13
C LEU A 373 -18.38 -22.65 20.80
N ILE A 374 -17.16 -23.09 20.49
CA ILE A 374 -16.87 -23.86 19.29
C ILE A 374 -17.24 -25.32 19.52
N ARG A 375 -18.11 -25.87 18.67
CA ARG A 375 -18.64 -27.22 18.78
C ARG A 375 -18.11 -28.07 17.65
N VAL A 376 -17.72 -29.29 18.01
CA VAL A 376 -17.14 -30.24 17.07
C VAL A 376 -17.75 -31.61 17.35
N ASN A 377 -18.44 -32.16 16.35
CA ASN A 377 -18.88 -33.54 16.38
C ASN A 377 -17.77 -34.42 15.77
N CYS A 378 -17.03 -35.12 16.62
CA CYS A 378 -15.90 -35.95 16.20
C CYS A 378 -16.34 -37.11 15.29
N ALA A 379 -17.57 -37.59 15.42
CA ALA A 379 -18.11 -38.68 14.59
C ALA A 379 -18.41 -38.24 13.15
N ALA A 380 -18.60 -36.94 12.91
CA ALA A 380 -18.94 -36.40 11.59
C ALA A 380 -17.72 -36.09 10.71
N ILE A 381 -16.51 -36.08 11.30
CA ILE A 381 -15.29 -35.68 10.61
C ILE A 381 -14.58 -36.93 10.03
N PRO A 382 -14.31 -36.98 8.72
CA PRO A 382 -13.51 -38.04 8.12
C PRO A 382 -12.12 -38.11 8.77
N ARG A 383 -11.59 -39.32 8.96
CA ARG A 383 -10.31 -39.54 9.68
C ARG A 383 -9.16 -38.75 9.06
N GLU A 384 -9.12 -38.65 7.74
CA GLU A 384 -8.09 -37.97 6.96
C GLU A 384 -8.13 -36.43 7.13
N LEU A 385 -9.30 -35.89 7.44
CA LEU A 385 -9.51 -34.45 7.63
C LEU A 385 -9.49 -34.01 9.10
N PHE A 386 -9.45 -34.97 10.03
CA PHE A 386 -9.56 -34.70 11.45
C PHE A 386 -8.48 -33.73 11.94
N GLU A 387 -7.23 -33.99 11.58
CA GLU A 387 -6.11 -33.14 11.97
C GLU A 387 -6.24 -31.71 11.42
N SER A 388 -6.63 -31.60 10.15
CA SER A 388 -6.82 -30.33 9.43
C SER A 388 -7.98 -29.51 10.00
N GLU A 389 -9.08 -30.14 10.40
CA GLU A 389 -10.21 -29.43 11.04
C GLU A 389 -9.83 -28.90 12.43
N PHE A 390 -9.15 -29.70 13.25
CA PHE A 390 -8.81 -29.31 14.63
C PHE A 390 -7.69 -28.28 14.72
N PHE A 391 -6.60 -28.50 13.99
CA PHE A 391 -5.38 -27.69 14.08
C PHE A 391 -5.21 -26.71 12.92
N GLY A 392 -5.97 -26.85 11.83
CA GLY A 392 -5.82 -26.01 10.64
C GLY A 392 -4.62 -26.43 9.78
N HIS A 393 -4.50 -25.83 8.60
CA HIS A 393 -3.42 -26.11 7.65
C HIS A 393 -2.97 -24.85 6.94
N VAL A 394 -1.73 -24.89 6.44
CA VAL A 394 -1.24 -23.92 5.45
C VAL A 394 -1.44 -24.44 4.04
N ARG A 395 -1.51 -23.53 3.07
CA ARG A 395 -1.59 -23.87 1.65
C ARG A 395 -0.42 -24.81 1.27
N GLY A 396 -0.75 -25.88 0.57
CA GLY A 396 0.22 -26.89 0.12
C GLY A 396 0.56 -27.99 1.14
N ALA A 397 -0.08 -28.00 2.33
CA ALA A 397 0.18 -29.02 3.35
C ALA A 397 -0.21 -30.45 2.92
N PHE A 398 -1.21 -30.61 2.04
CA PHE A 398 -1.63 -31.89 1.46
C PHE A 398 -2.33 -31.68 0.11
N THR A 399 -2.61 -32.77 -0.61
CA THR A 399 -3.34 -32.73 -1.89
C THR A 399 -4.77 -32.20 -1.69
N GLY A 400 -5.01 -30.95 -2.09
CA GLY A 400 -6.30 -30.25 -1.90
C GLY A 400 -6.24 -29.03 -1.00
N ALA A 401 -5.12 -28.78 -0.30
CA ALA A 401 -4.86 -27.58 0.50
C ALA A 401 -4.58 -26.36 -0.40
N THR A 402 -5.61 -25.86 -1.07
CA THR A 402 -5.52 -24.72 -2.02
C THR A 402 -5.33 -23.37 -1.34
N ARG A 403 -5.74 -23.25 -0.07
CA ARG A 403 -5.62 -22.06 0.77
C ARG A 403 -5.27 -22.45 2.20
N ASP A 404 -4.83 -21.48 2.99
CA ASP A 404 -4.72 -21.62 4.44
C ASP A 404 -6.11 -21.84 5.05
N ARG A 405 -6.16 -22.55 6.18
CA ARG A 405 -7.40 -22.72 6.94
C ARG A 405 -7.11 -22.71 8.43
N ILE A 406 -7.91 -21.93 9.15
CA ILE A 406 -7.88 -21.85 10.61
C ILE A 406 -8.55 -23.10 11.22
N GLY A 407 -7.91 -23.71 12.23
CA GLY A 407 -8.44 -24.86 12.95
C GLY A 407 -9.40 -24.51 14.09
N ARG A 408 -10.16 -25.50 14.58
CA ARG A 408 -11.14 -25.30 15.67
C ARG A 408 -10.51 -24.81 16.98
N PHE A 409 -9.28 -25.21 17.29
CA PHE A 409 -8.58 -24.72 18.49
C PHE A 409 -8.26 -23.22 18.42
N GLU A 410 -7.84 -22.72 17.26
CA GLU A 410 -7.57 -21.29 17.06
C GLU A 410 -8.87 -20.47 17.03
N LEU A 411 -9.96 -21.02 16.50
CA LEU A 411 -11.29 -20.40 16.56
C LEU A 411 -11.82 -20.33 18.00
N ALA A 412 -11.49 -21.32 18.85
CA ALA A 412 -11.93 -21.40 20.23
C ALA A 412 -11.02 -20.64 21.21
N ASP A 413 -10.00 -19.93 20.73
CA ASP A 413 -9.03 -19.22 21.56
C ASP A 413 -9.70 -18.15 22.44
N GLY A 414 -9.46 -18.22 23.76
CA GLY A 414 -10.14 -17.43 24.79
C GLY A 414 -11.58 -17.87 25.08
N GLY A 415 -12.10 -18.87 24.38
CA GLY A 415 -13.48 -19.38 24.47
C GLY A 415 -13.58 -20.80 25.04
N THR A 416 -14.57 -21.55 24.57
CA THR A 416 -14.83 -22.95 24.98
C THR A 416 -14.93 -23.85 23.75
N LEU A 417 -14.30 -25.03 23.80
CA LEU A 417 -14.39 -26.07 22.78
C LEU A 417 -15.20 -27.26 23.31
N PHE A 418 -16.33 -27.52 22.67
CA PHE A 418 -17.17 -28.69 22.93
C PHE A 418 -16.85 -29.81 21.94
N LEU A 419 -16.36 -30.94 22.47
CA LEU A 419 -16.01 -32.14 21.72
C LEU A 419 -17.09 -33.21 21.92
N ASP A 420 -18.04 -33.31 20.99
CA ASP A 420 -19.04 -34.37 21.01
C ASP A 420 -18.48 -35.66 20.41
N GLU A 421 -18.88 -36.78 21.00
CA GLU A 421 -18.37 -38.12 20.71
C GLU A 421 -16.82 -38.21 20.69
N VAL A 422 -16.17 -37.70 21.75
CA VAL A 422 -14.70 -37.70 21.90
C VAL A 422 -14.07 -39.11 21.84
N GLY A 423 -14.86 -40.16 22.05
CA GLY A 423 -14.43 -41.55 21.88
C GLY A 423 -14.20 -41.98 20.43
N GLU A 424 -14.53 -41.14 19.44
CA GLU A 424 -14.29 -41.40 18.01
C GLU A 424 -12.95 -40.82 17.51
N ILE A 425 -12.22 -40.09 18.35
CA ILE A 425 -10.94 -39.46 17.96
C ILE A 425 -9.90 -40.55 17.63
N PRO A 426 -9.27 -40.52 16.44
CA PRO A 426 -8.22 -41.46 16.07
C PRO A 426 -7.07 -41.48 17.08
N LEU A 427 -6.57 -42.67 17.41
CA LEU A 427 -5.57 -42.88 18.47
C LEU A 427 -4.29 -42.06 18.23
N GLU A 428 -3.86 -41.97 16.97
CA GLU A 428 -2.71 -41.20 16.51
C GLU A 428 -2.83 -39.69 16.78
N LEU A 429 -4.05 -39.15 16.82
CA LEU A 429 -4.31 -37.72 17.06
C LEU A 429 -4.53 -37.38 18.53
N GLN A 430 -4.83 -38.38 19.37
CA GLN A 430 -5.03 -38.18 20.81
C GLN A 430 -3.79 -37.60 21.50
N GLY A 431 -2.58 -37.93 21.03
CA GLY A 431 -1.34 -37.36 21.54
C GLY A 431 -1.19 -35.86 21.24
N LYS A 432 -1.56 -35.43 20.03
CA LYS A 432 -1.56 -33.99 19.67
C LYS A 432 -2.60 -33.24 20.47
N LEU A 433 -3.81 -33.80 20.60
CA LEU A 433 -4.87 -33.23 21.43
C LEU A 433 -4.40 -33.03 22.88
N LEU A 434 -3.78 -34.06 23.47
CA LEU A 434 -3.23 -33.99 24.82
C LEU A 434 -2.22 -32.85 24.97
N ARG A 435 -1.31 -32.67 24.01
CA ARG A 435 -0.32 -31.59 24.02
C ARG A 435 -0.99 -30.21 24.08
N VAL A 436 -2.03 -29.98 23.27
CA VAL A 436 -2.78 -28.71 23.31
C VAL A 436 -3.48 -28.51 24.65
N LEU A 437 -4.06 -29.57 25.22
CA LEU A 437 -4.75 -29.49 26.52
C LEU A 437 -3.81 -29.28 27.70
N GLN A 438 -2.54 -29.69 27.60
CA GLN A 438 -1.55 -29.58 28.68
C GLN A 438 -0.71 -28.30 28.55
N GLU A 439 -0.18 -28.03 27.36
CA GLU A 439 0.78 -26.95 27.11
C GLU A 439 0.11 -25.67 26.57
N GLY A 440 -1.13 -25.77 26.08
CA GLY A 440 -1.80 -24.66 25.38
C GLY A 440 -1.18 -24.35 24.02
N ASN A 441 -0.34 -25.22 23.46
CA ASN A 441 0.40 -24.97 22.24
C ASN A 441 0.14 -26.03 21.17
N PHE A 442 0.09 -25.62 19.90
CA PHE A 442 -0.03 -26.51 18.76
C PHE A 442 0.62 -25.95 17.49
N GLU A 443 0.76 -26.78 16.46
CA GLU A 443 1.31 -26.44 15.15
C GLU A 443 0.26 -26.73 14.06
N ARG A 444 0.16 -25.89 13.03
CA ARG A 444 -0.72 -26.16 11.88
C ARG A 444 -0.12 -27.25 11.01
N VAL A 445 -0.97 -28.02 10.31
CA VAL A 445 -0.47 -29.02 9.35
C VAL A 445 0.33 -28.32 8.25
N GLY A 446 1.57 -28.77 8.04
CA GLY A 446 2.50 -28.19 7.06
C GLY A 446 3.27 -26.95 7.55
N GLN A 447 3.20 -26.59 8.84
CA GLN A 447 3.90 -25.43 9.40
C GLN A 447 4.54 -25.76 10.77
N GLU A 448 5.84 -25.53 10.93
CA GLU A 448 6.57 -25.76 12.20
C GLU A 448 6.43 -24.62 13.23
N ARG A 449 5.57 -23.63 12.94
CA ARG A 449 5.36 -22.48 13.83
C ARG A 449 4.40 -22.86 14.94
N THR A 450 4.91 -22.91 16.17
CA THR A 450 4.11 -23.08 17.39
C THR A 450 3.16 -21.89 17.62
N ARG A 451 1.92 -22.19 17.98
CA ARG A 451 0.86 -21.24 18.32
C ARG A 451 0.32 -21.56 19.71
N ALA A 452 0.20 -20.54 20.55
CA ALA A 452 -0.43 -20.63 21.87
C ALA A 452 -1.93 -20.31 21.78
N VAL A 453 -2.73 -21.06 22.53
CA VAL A 453 -4.18 -20.88 22.68
C VAL A 453 -4.63 -21.18 24.11
N ASP A 454 -5.63 -20.43 24.58
CA ASP A 454 -6.28 -20.65 25.87
C ASP A 454 -7.72 -21.12 25.68
N VAL A 455 -7.94 -22.45 25.72
CA VAL A 455 -9.24 -23.05 25.41
C VAL A 455 -9.74 -23.90 26.57
N ARG A 456 -10.96 -23.61 27.04
CA ARG A 456 -11.68 -24.47 27.98
C ARG A 456 -12.29 -25.62 27.21
N VAL A 457 -12.16 -26.86 27.70
CA VAL A 457 -12.70 -28.03 26.99
C VAL A 457 -13.85 -28.70 27.74
N ILE A 458 -14.92 -28.97 27.02
CA ILE A 458 -16.03 -29.80 27.45
C ILE A 458 -16.10 -30.98 26.47
N ALA A 459 -15.94 -32.20 26.96
CA ALA A 459 -16.01 -33.40 26.15
C ALA A 459 -17.29 -34.17 26.44
N ALA A 460 -17.87 -34.83 25.44
CA ALA A 460 -19.01 -35.71 25.58
C ALA A 460 -18.78 -37.03 24.86
N THR A 461 -19.35 -38.11 25.39
CA THR A 461 -19.27 -39.45 24.80
C THR A 461 -20.43 -40.33 25.26
N ASN A 462 -20.87 -41.23 24.37
CA ASN A 462 -21.76 -42.33 24.74
C ASN A 462 -21.03 -43.64 25.07
N ARG A 463 -19.71 -43.70 24.83
CA ARG A 463 -18.85 -44.87 25.07
C ARG A 463 -18.30 -44.86 26.49
N ASP A 464 -18.09 -46.06 27.05
CA ASP A 464 -17.30 -46.22 28.27
C ASP A 464 -15.81 -46.07 27.96
N LEU A 465 -15.28 -44.86 28.14
CA LEU A 465 -13.87 -44.56 27.87
C LEU A 465 -12.91 -45.37 28.73
N LYS A 466 -13.29 -45.81 29.94
CA LYS A 466 -12.43 -46.67 30.76
C LYS A 466 -12.21 -48.03 30.09
N GLN A 467 -13.26 -48.60 29.50
CA GLN A 467 -13.14 -49.82 28.70
C GLN A 467 -12.34 -49.58 27.42
N GLU A 468 -12.51 -48.43 26.76
CA GLU A 468 -11.74 -48.11 25.55
C GLU A 468 -10.23 -47.92 25.84
N VAL A 469 -9.89 -47.40 27.02
CA VAL A 469 -8.49 -47.37 27.51
C VAL A 469 -7.96 -48.78 27.72
N GLN A 470 -8.71 -49.66 28.40
CA GLN A 470 -8.32 -51.06 28.61
C GLN A 470 -8.12 -51.83 27.29
N ARG A 471 -8.88 -51.46 26.25
CA ARG A 471 -8.76 -52.04 24.91
C ARG A 471 -7.68 -51.38 24.04
N GLY A 472 -6.95 -50.39 24.56
CA GLY A 472 -5.89 -49.67 23.83
C GLY A 472 -6.40 -48.76 22.71
N ARG A 473 -7.69 -48.42 22.68
CA ARG A 473 -8.31 -47.55 21.67
C ARG A 473 -8.41 -46.09 22.11
N PHE A 474 -8.15 -45.83 23.38
CA PHE A 474 -8.07 -44.48 23.95
C PHE A 474 -6.88 -44.39 24.90
N ARG A 475 -6.17 -43.27 24.89
CA ARG A 475 -5.01 -43.09 25.77
C ARG A 475 -5.46 -42.77 27.20
N GLU A 476 -4.78 -43.39 28.16
CA GLU A 476 -5.05 -43.22 29.59
C GLU A 476 -4.79 -41.78 30.05
N ASP A 477 -3.69 -41.16 29.60
CA ASP A 477 -3.30 -39.80 29.94
C ASP A 477 -4.33 -38.75 29.47
N LEU A 478 -4.82 -38.88 28.24
CA LEU A 478 -5.89 -38.03 27.71
C LEU A 478 -7.20 -38.24 28.46
N TYR A 479 -7.53 -39.48 28.82
CA TYR A 479 -8.73 -39.77 29.62
C TYR A 479 -8.71 -39.02 30.95
N PHE A 480 -7.60 -39.09 31.70
CA PHE A 480 -7.49 -38.35 32.96
C PHE A 480 -7.49 -36.83 32.78
N ARG A 481 -6.93 -36.32 31.67
CA ARG A 481 -6.94 -34.87 31.38
C ARG A 481 -8.33 -34.34 31.03
N LEU A 482 -9.17 -35.13 30.36
CA LEU A 482 -10.53 -34.74 30.01
C LEU A 482 -11.53 -35.01 31.15
N ASN A 483 -11.33 -36.09 31.90
CA ASN A 483 -12.23 -36.53 32.97
C ASN A 483 -11.93 -35.89 34.34
N VAL A 484 -11.63 -34.58 34.35
CA VAL A 484 -11.36 -33.83 35.58
C VAL A 484 -12.65 -33.62 36.38
N PHE A 485 -13.74 -33.25 35.72
CA PHE A 485 -15.06 -33.14 36.33
C PHE A 485 -16.11 -33.94 35.54
N PRO A 486 -16.47 -35.15 35.98
CA PRO A 486 -17.46 -35.99 35.30
C PRO A 486 -18.90 -35.54 35.61
N ILE A 487 -19.73 -35.46 34.58
CA ILE A 487 -21.17 -35.25 34.66
C ILE A 487 -21.85 -36.39 33.90
N GLU A 488 -22.65 -37.19 34.60
CA GLU A 488 -23.40 -38.28 34.00
C GLU A 488 -24.81 -37.83 33.66
N THR A 489 -25.26 -38.16 32.44
CA THR A 489 -26.62 -37.90 31.98
C THR A 489 -27.48 -39.16 32.11
N VAL A 490 -28.60 -39.00 32.81
CA VAL A 490 -29.52 -40.11 33.10
C VAL A 490 -30.45 -40.34 31.89
N PRO A 491 -30.64 -41.60 31.46
CA PRO A 491 -31.55 -41.93 30.35
C PRO A 491 -33.01 -41.66 30.72
N LEU A 492 -33.84 -41.42 29.71
CA LEU A 492 -35.22 -40.94 29.88
C LEU A 492 -36.10 -41.93 30.66
N ARG A 493 -35.85 -43.24 30.54
CA ARG A 493 -36.52 -44.32 31.29
C ARG A 493 -36.31 -44.27 32.81
N GLU A 494 -35.26 -43.60 33.27
CA GLU A 494 -34.93 -43.44 34.70
C GLU A 494 -35.42 -42.09 35.26
N ARG A 495 -35.86 -41.18 34.38
CA ARG A 495 -36.49 -39.88 34.75
C ARG A 495 -37.89 -39.74 34.14
N ARG A 496 -38.72 -40.75 34.36
CA ARG A 496 -40.06 -40.87 33.73
C ARG A 496 -41.00 -39.70 34.01
N GLU A 497 -40.82 -39.03 35.14
CA GLU A 497 -41.59 -37.84 35.55
C GLU A 497 -41.35 -36.59 34.67
N ASP A 498 -40.22 -36.55 33.94
CA ASP A 498 -39.92 -35.48 33.00
C ASP A 498 -40.56 -35.69 31.63
N ILE A 499 -40.97 -36.93 31.29
CA ILE A 499 -41.51 -37.28 29.96
C ILE A 499 -42.74 -36.43 29.59
N PRO A 500 -43.76 -36.26 30.46
CA PRO A 500 -44.93 -35.45 30.12
C PRO A 500 -44.59 -33.98 29.86
N LEU A 501 -43.64 -33.43 30.63
CA LEU A 501 -43.20 -32.04 30.46
C LEU A 501 -42.45 -31.84 29.14
N LEU A 502 -41.52 -32.74 28.82
CA LEU A 502 -40.78 -32.72 27.57
C LEU A 502 -41.73 -32.86 26.38
N ALA A 503 -42.67 -33.80 26.44
CA ALA A 503 -43.68 -34.01 25.41
C ALA A 503 -44.54 -32.75 25.19
N GLN A 504 -45.02 -32.14 26.28
CA GLN A 504 -45.80 -30.91 26.21
C GLN A 504 -44.99 -29.74 25.64
N HIS A 505 -43.70 -29.65 25.99
CA HIS A 505 -42.82 -28.63 25.45
C HIS A 505 -42.66 -28.76 23.93
N PHE A 506 -42.28 -29.94 23.44
CA PHE A 506 -42.14 -30.19 22.01
C PHE A 506 -43.46 -29.95 21.28
N LEU A 507 -44.58 -30.44 21.83
CA LEU A 507 -45.89 -30.22 21.25
C LEU A 507 -46.26 -28.74 21.13
N THR A 508 -45.93 -27.93 22.14
CA THR A 508 -46.18 -26.49 22.13
C THR A 508 -45.34 -25.80 21.06
N ARG A 509 -44.09 -26.24 20.87
CA ARG A 509 -43.19 -25.73 19.83
C ARG A 509 -43.74 -26.04 18.44
N GLU A 510 -44.12 -27.29 18.19
CA GLU A 510 -44.67 -27.71 16.89
C GLU A 510 -46.06 -27.08 16.62
N GLY A 511 -46.90 -26.93 17.65
CA GLY A 511 -48.20 -26.27 17.53
C GLY A 511 -48.10 -24.79 17.12
N LYS A 512 -47.07 -24.08 17.60
CA LYS A 512 -46.78 -22.71 17.12
C LYS A 512 -46.37 -22.69 15.65
N ALA A 513 -45.50 -23.60 15.23
CA ALA A 513 -45.04 -23.70 13.85
C ALA A 513 -46.19 -24.05 12.88
N LEU A 514 -47.08 -24.95 13.30
CA LEU A 514 -48.23 -25.43 12.52
C LEU A 514 -49.51 -24.60 12.70
N LYS A 515 -49.48 -23.53 13.51
CA LYS A 515 -50.64 -22.72 13.91
C LYS A 515 -51.83 -23.57 14.41
N SER A 516 -51.55 -24.62 15.17
CA SER A 516 -52.52 -25.60 15.65
C SER A 516 -52.56 -25.66 17.18
N ASN A 517 -53.77 -25.74 17.76
CA ASN A 517 -53.97 -25.83 19.21
C ASN A 517 -53.97 -27.29 19.67
N LEU A 518 -52.83 -27.98 19.51
CA LEU A 518 -52.67 -29.37 19.93
C LEU A 518 -52.47 -29.44 21.45
N ARG A 519 -53.09 -30.46 22.09
CA ARG A 519 -52.96 -30.71 23.53
C ARG A 519 -52.67 -32.18 23.78
N LEU A 520 -51.75 -32.44 24.71
CA LEU A 520 -51.47 -33.79 25.17
C LEU A 520 -52.60 -34.24 26.11
N SER A 521 -53.26 -35.36 25.82
CA SER A 521 -54.24 -35.93 26.75
C SER A 521 -53.55 -36.65 27.90
N GLU A 522 -54.23 -36.84 29.04
CA GLU A 522 -53.68 -37.65 30.13
C GLU A 522 -53.41 -39.11 29.71
N GLY A 523 -54.22 -39.66 28.80
CA GLY A 523 -54.03 -40.99 28.25
C GLY A 523 -52.73 -41.08 27.45
N ASP A 524 -52.45 -40.07 26.64
CA ASP A 524 -51.21 -39.96 25.87
C ASP A 524 -50.00 -39.80 26.79
N ALA A 525 -50.08 -38.94 27.81
CA ALA A 525 -49.03 -38.79 28.80
C ALA A 525 -48.71 -40.13 29.48
N ARG A 526 -49.72 -40.88 29.94
CA ARG A 526 -49.53 -42.22 30.55
C ARG A 526 -48.90 -43.22 29.59
N ARG A 527 -49.26 -43.19 28.30
CA ARG A 527 -48.66 -44.06 27.28
C ARG A 527 -47.18 -43.72 27.06
N LEU A 528 -46.85 -42.43 26.92
CA LEU A 528 -45.48 -41.96 26.75
C LEU A 528 -44.59 -42.33 27.94
N THR A 529 -45.10 -42.23 29.17
CA THR A 529 -44.35 -42.57 30.40
C THR A 529 -44.04 -44.07 30.54
N ARG A 530 -44.82 -44.96 29.90
CA ARG A 530 -44.61 -46.42 29.97
C ARG A 530 -43.52 -46.92 29.03
N TYR A 531 -43.27 -46.20 27.93
CA TYR A 531 -42.25 -46.57 26.96
C TYR A 531 -40.84 -46.27 27.50
N ASP A 532 -39.86 -47.11 27.14
CA ASP A 532 -38.50 -47.04 27.68
C ASP A 532 -37.57 -46.07 26.91
N TRP A 533 -37.99 -45.56 25.75
CA TRP A 533 -37.28 -44.54 24.98
C TRP A 533 -35.80 -44.87 24.72
N PRO A 534 -35.48 -45.93 23.94
CA PRO A 534 -34.10 -46.28 23.59
C PRO A 534 -33.31 -45.15 22.90
N GLY A 535 -33.99 -44.24 22.19
CA GLY A 535 -33.39 -43.02 21.62
C GLY A 535 -33.56 -41.77 22.48
N ASN A 536 -33.94 -41.94 23.75
CA ASN A 536 -34.08 -40.90 24.77
C ASN A 536 -34.93 -39.70 24.29
N VAL A 537 -34.49 -38.47 24.57
CA VAL A 537 -35.22 -37.24 24.27
C VAL A 537 -35.33 -37.00 22.76
N ARG A 538 -34.33 -37.43 21.98
CA ARG A 538 -34.34 -37.31 20.51
C ARG A 538 -35.45 -38.14 19.89
N GLU A 539 -35.66 -39.37 20.37
CA GLU A 539 -36.77 -40.20 19.93
C GLU A 539 -38.12 -39.62 20.36
N LEU A 540 -38.25 -39.17 21.61
CA LEU A 540 -39.46 -38.51 22.09
C LEU A 540 -39.83 -37.30 21.23
N GLN A 541 -38.86 -36.44 20.91
CA GLN A 541 -39.08 -35.31 20.02
C GLN A 541 -39.60 -35.76 18.66
N ASN A 542 -38.95 -36.73 18.02
CA ASN A 542 -39.34 -37.23 16.70
C ASN A 542 -40.75 -37.85 16.70
N VAL A 543 -41.14 -38.55 17.77
CA VAL A 543 -42.48 -39.14 17.92
C VAL A 543 -43.53 -38.05 18.09
N ILE A 544 -43.28 -37.02 18.92
CA ILE A 544 -44.22 -35.91 19.13
C ILE A 544 -44.36 -35.04 17.88
N GLU A 545 -43.26 -34.75 17.19
CA GLU A 545 -43.27 -34.01 15.91
C GLU A 545 -44.10 -34.75 14.86
N ARG A 546 -43.85 -36.04 14.69
CA ARG A 546 -44.64 -36.88 13.77
C ARG A 546 -46.11 -36.92 14.16
N ALA A 547 -46.42 -37.04 15.45
CA ALA A 547 -47.79 -37.03 15.94
C ALA A 547 -48.48 -35.68 15.68
N ALA A 548 -47.75 -34.56 15.75
CA ALA A 548 -48.25 -33.23 15.43
C ALA A 548 -48.55 -33.07 13.92
N ILE A 549 -47.66 -33.56 13.04
CA ILE A 549 -47.85 -33.55 11.58
C ILE A 549 -49.05 -34.42 11.16
N LEU A 550 -49.19 -35.60 11.76
CA LEU A 550 -50.27 -36.55 11.46
C LEU A 550 -51.60 -36.20 12.16
N SER A 551 -51.62 -35.16 12.97
CA SER A 551 -52.81 -34.77 13.71
C SER A 551 -53.93 -34.33 12.75
N GLN A 552 -55.13 -34.87 12.97
CA GLN A 552 -56.33 -34.46 12.24
C GLN A 552 -57.37 -34.01 13.26
N ASN A 553 -58.07 -32.91 12.98
CA ASN A 553 -59.12 -32.35 13.84
C ASN A 553 -58.67 -32.10 15.30
N GLY A 554 -57.41 -31.74 15.51
CA GLY A 554 -56.87 -31.41 16.83
C GLY A 554 -56.60 -32.60 17.76
N ARG A 555 -56.73 -33.84 17.27
CA ARG A 555 -56.36 -35.05 18.04
C ARG A 555 -54.97 -35.53 17.65
N LEU A 556 -54.11 -35.72 18.66
CA LEU A 556 -52.79 -36.32 18.48
C LEU A 556 -52.93 -37.83 18.29
N ARG A 557 -52.20 -38.36 17.31
CA ARG A 557 -52.05 -39.80 17.12
C ARG A 557 -50.61 -40.18 17.43
N ILE A 558 -50.39 -40.66 18.66
CA ILE A 558 -49.08 -41.14 19.10
C ILE A 558 -48.98 -42.63 18.79
N ASP A 559 -48.09 -42.95 17.86
CA ASP A 559 -47.75 -44.32 17.47
C ASP A 559 -46.47 -44.73 18.22
N LEU A 560 -46.58 -45.72 19.11
CA LEU A 560 -45.48 -46.27 19.89
C LEU A 560 -45.42 -47.78 19.59
N PRO A 561 -44.24 -48.38 19.44
CA PRO A 561 -44.11 -49.83 19.35
C PRO A 561 -44.74 -50.48 20.61
N ASP A 562 -45.65 -51.44 20.43
CA ASP A 562 -46.34 -52.11 21.54
C ASP A 562 -45.34 -52.78 22.49
N THR A 563 -45.09 -52.18 23.66
CA THR A 563 -44.27 -52.77 24.74
C THR A 563 -45.10 -53.35 25.89
N SER A 564 -46.42 -53.43 25.76
CA SER A 564 -47.28 -54.10 26.75
C SER A 564 -47.29 -55.61 26.58
N GLY A 565 -46.19 -56.25 26.99
CA GLY A 565 -46.11 -57.68 27.27
C GLY A 565 -46.33 -57.96 28.76
N ALA A 566 -47.57 -57.87 29.24
CA ALA A 566 -47.99 -58.48 30.51
C ALA A 566 -49.24 -59.33 30.25
N PRO A 567 -49.17 -60.67 30.43
CA PRO A 567 -50.23 -61.58 30.01
C PRO A 567 -51.35 -61.67 31.07
N ALA A 568 -52.59 -61.49 30.63
CA ALA A 568 -53.80 -61.94 31.33
C ALA A 568 -54.73 -62.62 30.29
N PRO A 569 -55.52 -63.63 30.70
CA PRO A 569 -55.30 -64.97 30.19
C PRO A 569 -56.22 -65.44 29.06
N ALA A 570 -55.69 -66.42 28.33
CA ALA A 570 -56.35 -67.45 27.50
C ALA A 570 -57.03 -67.00 26.20
N GLY A 571 -56.24 -67.06 25.12
CA GLY A 571 -56.69 -67.16 23.74
C GLY A 571 -55.49 -67.52 22.86
N THR A 572 -55.17 -68.81 22.81
CA THR A 572 -53.92 -69.42 22.36
C THR A 572 -53.47 -69.00 20.95
N ALA A 573 -52.40 -68.21 20.85
CA ALA A 573 -51.55 -68.13 19.66
C ALA A 573 -50.09 -68.30 20.10
N ARG A 574 -49.53 -69.47 19.79
CA ARG A 574 -48.16 -69.87 20.14
C ARG A 574 -47.17 -69.13 19.22
N GLN A 575 -46.11 -68.64 19.85
CA GLN A 575 -45.02 -67.83 19.34
C GLN A 575 -44.40 -68.34 18.03
N LYS A 576 -44.15 -67.41 17.09
CA LYS A 576 -43.13 -67.58 16.04
C LYS A 576 -41.76 -67.33 16.65
N ALA A 577 -40.97 -68.39 16.77
CA ALA A 577 -39.54 -68.32 16.95
C ALA A 577 -38.86 -68.29 15.57
N ASP A 578 -37.83 -67.45 15.48
CA ASP A 578 -36.64 -67.55 14.64
C ASP A 578 -36.77 -67.82 13.14
N ALA A 579 -36.52 -66.74 12.38
CA ALA A 579 -36.06 -66.82 11.01
C ALA A 579 -34.64 -67.42 10.96
N ARG A 580 -34.56 -68.70 10.57
CA ARG A 580 -33.47 -69.26 9.77
C ARG A 580 -34.10 -70.04 8.60
N PRO A 581 -33.52 -70.06 7.40
CA PRO A 581 -34.05 -70.89 6.32
C PRO A 581 -33.70 -72.35 6.62
N ALA A 582 -34.64 -73.11 7.19
CA ALA A 582 -34.51 -74.55 7.30
C ALA A 582 -34.74 -75.17 5.91
N VAL A 583 -33.74 -75.90 5.40
CA VAL A 583 -33.89 -76.73 4.21
C VAL A 583 -34.93 -77.81 4.54
N MET A 584 -36.11 -77.73 3.92
CA MET A 584 -37.19 -78.69 4.13
C MET A 584 -36.89 -80.01 3.40
N THR A 585 -37.25 -81.14 4.01
CA THR A 585 -37.14 -82.44 3.35
C THR A 585 -38.19 -82.59 2.25
N SER A 586 -37.98 -83.52 1.31
CA SER A 586 -38.93 -83.78 0.21
C SER A 586 -40.29 -84.33 0.68
N ALA A 587 -40.37 -84.86 1.90
CA ALA A 587 -41.63 -85.26 2.52
C ALA A 587 -42.38 -84.05 3.09
N GLU A 588 -41.69 -83.17 3.82
CA GLU A 588 -42.27 -81.94 4.40
C GLU A 588 -42.74 -80.97 3.32
N MET A 589 -42.00 -80.83 2.21
CA MET A 589 -42.46 -80.04 1.07
C MET A 589 -43.75 -80.58 0.46
N ARG A 590 -43.90 -81.91 0.35
CA ARG A 590 -45.11 -82.54 -0.20
C ARG A 590 -46.31 -82.35 0.72
N ASP A 591 -46.11 -82.42 2.04
CA ASP A 591 -47.19 -82.20 3.01
C ASP A 591 -47.61 -80.74 3.06
N HIS A 592 -46.65 -79.81 2.99
CA HIS A 592 -46.93 -78.39 2.94
C HIS A 592 -47.62 -77.98 1.63
N GLU A 593 -47.23 -78.59 0.51
CA GLU A 593 -47.89 -78.40 -0.79
C GLU A 593 -49.31 -78.97 -0.79
N ARG A 594 -49.52 -80.16 -0.22
CA ARG A 594 -50.85 -80.78 -0.07
C ARG A 594 -51.78 -79.90 0.78
N ALA A 595 -51.29 -79.39 1.90
CA ALA A 595 -52.05 -78.50 2.77
C ALA A 595 -52.43 -77.18 2.07
N ASN A 596 -51.49 -76.59 1.32
CA ASN A 596 -51.73 -75.35 0.58
C ASN A 596 -52.75 -75.53 -0.55
N ILE A 597 -52.68 -76.66 -1.28
CA ILE A 597 -53.64 -76.99 -2.33
C ILE A 597 -55.05 -77.23 -1.74
N LEU A 598 -55.15 -77.89 -0.59
CA LEU A 598 -56.43 -78.08 0.11
C LEU A 598 -57.04 -76.75 0.56
N ALA A 599 -56.24 -75.84 1.13
CA ALA A 599 -56.71 -74.53 1.55
C ALA A 599 -57.21 -73.68 0.37
N ALA A 600 -56.50 -73.71 -0.77
CA ALA A 600 -56.93 -73.03 -1.99
C ALA A 600 -58.22 -73.64 -2.58
N LEU A 601 -58.39 -74.97 -2.52
CA LEU A 601 -59.62 -75.64 -2.93
C LEU A 601 -60.79 -75.30 -2.01
N GLU A 602 -60.59 -75.19 -0.70
CA GLU A 602 -61.62 -74.76 0.26
C GLU A 602 -62.04 -73.30 0.03
N ALA A 603 -61.06 -72.40 -0.13
CA ALA A 603 -61.32 -70.97 -0.41
C ALA A 603 -62.09 -70.76 -1.72
N CYS A 604 -61.93 -71.66 -2.69
CA CYS A 604 -62.61 -71.62 -4.00
C CYS A 604 -63.81 -72.58 -4.10
N ALA A 605 -64.33 -73.08 -2.97
CA ALA A 605 -65.47 -74.01 -2.90
C ALA A 605 -65.36 -75.25 -3.82
N GLY A 606 -64.15 -75.80 -3.96
CA GLY A 606 -63.85 -76.98 -4.78
C GLY A 606 -63.71 -76.70 -6.29
N LYS A 607 -63.69 -75.42 -6.71
CA LYS A 607 -63.51 -75.04 -8.12
C LYS A 607 -62.02 -75.11 -8.50
N VAL A 608 -61.67 -76.09 -9.33
CA VAL A 608 -60.28 -76.32 -9.77
C VAL A 608 -59.83 -75.36 -10.88
N PHE A 609 -60.72 -74.97 -11.81
CA PHE A 609 -60.40 -74.16 -13.00
C PHE A 609 -61.44 -73.06 -13.30
N GLY A 610 -61.01 -72.02 -14.03
CA GLY A 610 -61.80 -70.84 -14.42
C GLY A 610 -61.60 -69.64 -13.48
N PRO A 611 -62.21 -68.47 -13.77
CA PRO A 611 -62.06 -67.25 -12.97
C PRO A 611 -62.46 -67.50 -11.51
N GLY A 612 -61.57 -67.19 -10.56
CA GLY A 612 -61.73 -67.46 -9.14
C GLY A 612 -61.60 -68.94 -8.74
N GLY A 613 -60.86 -69.74 -9.53
CA GLY A 613 -60.55 -71.14 -9.23
C GLY A 613 -59.20 -71.32 -8.52
N ALA A 614 -59.02 -72.46 -7.86
CA ALA A 614 -57.81 -72.74 -7.07
C ALA A 614 -56.51 -72.70 -7.90
N ALA A 615 -56.56 -73.01 -9.20
CA ALA A 615 -55.39 -72.91 -10.08
C ALA A 615 -54.92 -71.47 -10.29
N GLU A 616 -55.85 -70.51 -10.38
CA GLU A 616 -55.56 -69.09 -10.52
C GLU A 616 -55.04 -68.51 -9.19
N MET A 617 -55.66 -68.90 -8.07
CA MET A 617 -55.23 -68.46 -6.73
C MET A 617 -53.82 -68.98 -6.35
N LEU A 618 -53.45 -70.16 -6.85
CA LEU A 618 -52.13 -70.75 -6.66
C LEU A 618 -51.12 -70.39 -7.76
N ASP A 619 -51.51 -69.58 -8.74
CA ASP A 619 -50.70 -69.16 -9.89
C ASP A 619 -50.06 -70.33 -10.66
N ILE A 620 -50.83 -71.39 -10.91
CA ILE A 620 -50.38 -72.55 -11.70
C ILE A 620 -51.40 -72.94 -12.76
N LYS A 621 -50.93 -73.55 -13.86
CA LYS A 621 -51.82 -74.02 -14.93
C LYS A 621 -52.84 -75.04 -14.38
N PRO A 622 -54.13 -74.97 -14.79
CA PRO A 622 -55.15 -75.91 -14.31
C PRO A 622 -54.80 -77.40 -14.51
N THR A 623 -54.11 -77.72 -15.61
CA THR A 623 -53.62 -79.08 -15.90
C THR A 623 -52.53 -79.53 -14.93
N THR A 624 -51.68 -78.61 -14.48
CA THR A 624 -50.64 -78.86 -13.47
C THR A 624 -51.25 -79.06 -12.08
N LEU A 625 -52.24 -78.25 -11.70
CA LEU A 625 -52.96 -78.42 -10.44
C LEU A 625 -53.70 -79.77 -10.41
N ALA A 626 -54.38 -80.15 -11.50
CA ALA A 626 -55.08 -81.43 -11.60
C ALA A 626 -54.14 -82.65 -11.45
N SER A 627 -52.94 -82.57 -12.04
CA SER A 627 -51.90 -83.60 -11.89
C SER A 627 -51.40 -83.70 -10.43
N ARG A 628 -51.17 -82.57 -9.76
CA ARG A 628 -50.72 -82.51 -8.36
C ARG A 628 -51.77 -83.01 -7.37
N ILE A 629 -53.05 -82.68 -7.59
CA ILE A 629 -54.19 -83.20 -6.80
C ILE A 629 -54.22 -84.74 -6.86
N LYS A 630 -54.03 -85.31 -8.05
CA LYS A 630 -53.99 -86.76 -8.26
C LYS A 630 -52.75 -87.42 -7.63
N ALA A 631 -51.58 -86.81 -7.78
CA ALA A 631 -50.32 -87.31 -7.21
C ALA A 631 -50.29 -87.27 -5.67
N LEU A 632 -50.97 -86.29 -5.06
CA LEU A 632 -51.05 -86.10 -3.60
C LEU A 632 -52.29 -86.77 -2.96
N GLY A 633 -53.05 -87.56 -3.74
CA GLY A 633 -54.20 -88.33 -3.25
C GLY A 633 -55.33 -87.47 -2.66
N ILE A 634 -55.55 -86.27 -3.19
CA ILE A 634 -56.60 -85.35 -2.72
C ILE A 634 -57.92 -85.72 -3.40
N ALA A 635 -58.92 -86.19 -2.63
CA ALA A 635 -60.22 -86.59 -3.16
C ALA A 635 -61.11 -85.37 -3.49
N PRO A 636 -61.66 -85.25 -4.72
CA PRO A 636 -62.59 -84.18 -5.03
C PRO A 636 -63.96 -84.43 -4.37
N ARG A 637 -64.45 -83.49 -3.57
CA ARG A 637 -65.85 -83.50 -3.11
C ARG A 637 -66.77 -83.18 -4.30
N PRO A 638 -67.89 -83.91 -4.51
CA PRO A 638 -68.81 -83.63 -5.60
C PRO A 638 -69.52 -82.29 -5.38
N ARG A 639 -69.69 -81.53 -6.48
CA ARG A 639 -70.40 -80.24 -6.50
C ARG A 639 -71.86 -80.45 -6.10
N ALA A 640 -72.34 -79.70 -5.10
CA ALA A 640 -73.76 -79.45 -4.94
C ALA A 640 -74.18 -78.47 -6.05
N PHE A 641 -75.07 -78.91 -6.94
CA PHE A 641 -75.78 -78.02 -7.86
C PHE A 641 -76.82 -77.24 -7.06
N GLY A 642 -76.75 -75.91 -7.13
CA GLY A 642 -77.71 -74.96 -6.59
C GLY A 642 -77.54 -73.64 -7.32
#